data_AF-A0A1F6PHJ2-F1
#
_entry.id   AF-A0A1F6PHJ2-F1
#
_cell.length_a   1.000
_cell.length_b   1.000
_cell.length_c   1.000
_cell.angle_alpha   90.00
_cell.angle_beta   90.00
_cell.angle_gamma   90.00
#
_symmetry.space_group_name_H-M   'P 1'
#
loop_
_entity.id
_entity.type
_entity.pdbx_description
1 polymer ?
#
loop_
_entity_poly.entity_id
_entity_poly.type
_entity_poly.pdbx_seq_one_letter_code
_entity_poly.pdbx_strand_id
1 'polypeptide(L)'
;MKASSLDQMPDLTEIQKNSFEWFLKEGLKEELLSFSPIKDYTGRLELHFLPNYTFDNPKYTVEEARIHDASYTKQLRIMMRLVNRDTGEIKEQEVYIGDIPMMTDRGTFIINGAERVIVSQIVRSPGIYYKREIATTGKRVYNATLIPNRGAWLKIETDINDVIYVKIDKNRKILATTFLKALGIGVNDMESVFRHSDFLKKTMDKDTTQTNDEALIEVYKKLRPGDPASASGGKSIIESRFFDDKRYDLGKVGRYKLNKKLGLNLHETQRTLTVQDIVASIEYLVNLTYDEGVVDDIDHLGNRRIRSVGELLQNQFRIGLTRLERIVRERMTLQDAETLTPLNLLNTKPLIAAIKEFFGSSQLSQFMDQTNPLAELTHKRRLSALGPGGLARERAGFAVRDIHPSHYGRICPVETPEGPNAGLIGSLATYARVNEYGFIETPYYVVKDGIVTDEINYLSADEEETSRVAPGDIPIDPDGKISVDQVPFRYRSEFTIGESVKVDYVGVSPIQIISVGTSLIPFVEHNDANRALMGSNMQRQAVPLYKAERPVVGTGLEKRAACDSGMVLVSEHEGVVDYVTSDEVRIKDKQGKIHKYALMKFVRSNQDTCLNQKPIVRAGMSVKKGDPLADGASTDQGELSLGKNVLVAFMPWEGYNYEDAILISDRVSHDDVYTSIHIEKLEIDARTTKLGPEEITREIPNVSEDSLRHLDERGIVRVGAMVQADDILVGKITPKGESEHPPEEKLLRAIFAEKARDVKDNSLRVPHGEGGRVVDVKVFDREKGDELPPGANTVIRVYIAQKRKIRVGDKMAGRHGNKGIISKILPKEDMPFLPDGTPVDIVLNPLGVPSRMNVGQTYETLLGLAAYLTGNYYEVPAFDERCGVTEASLNATSNEVQKGIDKTGYDWVNTNGKVTLYDGRTGEPFDNPVSVGLAYILKLVHLVDDKIHARSTGPYSLVTQQPLGGKAQFGGQRFGEMEVWALEAYGAAYTLQEMLTIKSDDVNGRSRAYEAIVKGENLQRPGIPESFKVLVRELQSIGLDITVAKRGGFEVDLMSDTDEMKRAVPKRTLSDIDSELLNINFFQTPGSISSD
;
A
#
# COMPACT_ATOMS: atom_id res chain seq x y z
N MET A 1 -31.71 -24.81 -2.91
CA MET A 1 -31.03 -23.50 -2.88
C MET A 1 -31.93 -22.47 -3.55
N LYS A 2 -32.38 -21.44 -2.83
CA LYS A 2 -32.84 -20.19 -3.47
C LYS A 2 -31.64 -19.57 -4.21
N ALA A 3 -31.89 -18.82 -5.29
CA ALA A 3 -30.93 -18.35 -6.32
C ALA A 3 -29.45 -18.23 -5.89
N SER A 4 -28.53 -18.66 -6.76
CA SER A 4 -27.07 -18.68 -6.56
C SER A 4 -26.59 -17.47 -5.77
N SER A 5 -26.10 -17.70 -4.54
CA SER A 5 -25.62 -16.65 -3.62
C SER A 5 -24.61 -15.68 -4.26
N LEU A 6 -23.92 -16.12 -5.31
CA LEU A 6 -22.91 -15.36 -6.05
C LEU A 6 -23.50 -14.19 -6.86
N ASP A 7 -24.75 -14.26 -7.33
CA ASP A 7 -25.37 -13.21 -8.14
C ASP A 7 -25.64 -11.93 -7.33
N GLN A 8 -25.73 -12.06 -6.00
CA GLN A 8 -25.94 -10.96 -5.07
C GLN A 8 -24.65 -10.18 -4.73
N MET A 9 -23.48 -10.62 -5.21
CA MET A 9 -22.23 -9.90 -4.97
C MET A 9 -22.18 -8.56 -5.70
N PRO A 10 -21.71 -7.48 -5.03
CA PRO A 10 -21.44 -6.21 -5.68
C PRO A 10 -20.35 -6.29 -6.75
N ASP A 11 -20.26 -5.27 -7.61
CA ASP A 11 -19.01 -5.02 -8.37
C ASP A 11 -17.89 -4.83 -7.35
N LEU A 12 -16.88 -5.71 -7.41
CA LEU A 12 -15.79 -5.73 -6.44
C LEU A 12 -14.93 -4.44 -6.48
N THR A 13 -15.09 -3.60 -7.51
CA THR A 13 -14.42 -2.30 -7.65
C THR A 13 -15.30 -1.08 -7.32
N GLU A 14 -16.55 -1.29 -6.91
CA GLU A 14 -17.52 -0.21 -6.69
C GLU A 14 -17.06 0.85 -5.67
N ILE A 15 -16.29 0.44 -4.65
CA ILE A 15 -15.77 1.36 -3.61
C ILE A 15 -14.90 2.48 -4.21
N GLN A 16 -14.16 2.19 -5.28
CA GLN A 16 -13.34 3.18 -5.97
C GLN A 16 -14.21 4.03 -6.91
N LYS A 17 -14.98 3.37 -7.78
CA LYS A 17 -15.77 4.02 -8.83
C LYS A 17 -16.85 4.94 -8.27
N ASN A 18 -17.70 4.43 -7.38
CA ASN A 18 -18.83 5.19 -6.83
C ASN A 18 -18.33 6.39 -6.02
N SER A 19 -17.24 6.21 -5.25
CA SER A 19 -16.67 7.31 -4.45
C SER A 19 -16.09 8.42 -5.32
N PHE A 20 -15.41 8.08 -6.42
CA PHE A 20 -14.86 9.07 -7.34
C PHE A 20 -15.96 9.75 -8.17
N GLU A 21 -16.98 9.02 -8.62
CA GLU A 21 -18.13 9.58 -9.30
C GLU A 21 -18.90 10.57 -8.41
N TRP A 22 -19.10 10.22 -7.13
CA TRP A 22 -19.69 11.13 -6.14
C TRP A 22 -18.86 12.41 -5.98
N PHE A 23 -17.53 12.31 -5.91
CA PHE A 23 -16.66 13.49 -5.84
C PHE A 23 -16.83 14.42 -7.06
N LEU A 24 -16.91 13.84 -8.26
CA LEU A 24 -17.06 14.59 -9.51
C LEU A 24 -18.45 15.20 -9.71
N LYS A 25 -19.51 14.71 -9.07
CA LYS A 25 -20.88 15.23 -9.22
C LYS A 25 -21.27 16.15 -8.06
N GLU A 26 -21.00 15.73 -6.83
CA GLU A 26 -21.47 16.38 -5.61
C GLU A 26 -20.34 16.97 -4.78
N GLY A 27 -19.25 16.22 -4.58
CA GLY A 27 -18.16 16.61 -3.68
C GLY A 27 -17.49 17.94 -4.08
N LEU A 28 -17.17 18.11 -5.37
CA LEU A 28 -16.63 19.38 -5.90
C LEU A 28 -17.60 20.54 -5.72
N LYS A 29 -18.89 20.30 -5.98
CA LYS A 29 -19.94 21.32 -5.85
C LYS A 29 -20.10 21.76 -4.39
N GLU A 30 -20.09 20.82 -3.43
CA GLU A 30 -20.16 21.14 -2.00
C GLU A 30 -18.97 22.01 -1.57
N GLU A 31 -17.75 21.68 -2.01
CA GLU A 31 -16.57 22.48 -1.68
C GLU A 31 -16.65 23.89 -2.26
N LEU A 32 -16.96 24.04 -3.55
CA LEU A 32 -17.04 25.35 -4.19
C LEU A 32 -18.09 26.25 -3.55
N LEU A 33 -19.25 25.69 -3.18
CA LEU A 33 -20.30 26.43 -2.47
C LEU A 33 -19.89 26.80 -1.05
N SER A 34 -19.12 25.95 -0.36
CA SER A 34 -18.67 26.22 1.02
C SER A 34 -17.73 27.43 1.15
N PHE A 35 -16.92 27.71 0.13
CA PHE A 35 -16.03 28.88 0.09
C PHE A 35 -16.67 30.11 -0.55
N SER A 36 -17.83 29.95 -1.21
CA SER A 36 -18.54 31.05 -1.86
C SER A 36 -19.55 31.70 -0.91
N PRO A 37 -19.63 33.04 -0.82
CA PRO A 37 -18.76 34.03 -1.45
C PRO A 37 -17.47 34.29 -0.68
N ILE A 38 -16.39 34.55 -1.42
CA ILE A 38 -15.17 35.14 -0.88
C ILE A 38 -15.36 36.66 -0.84
N LYS A 39 -15.22 37.24 0.35
CA LYS A 39 -15.34 38.69 0.59
C LYS A 39 -13.98 39.30 0.93
N ASP A 40 -13.75 40.52 0.48
CA ASP A 40 -12.62 41.33 0.93
C ASP A 40 -12.79 41.79 2.39
N TYR A 41 -11.75 42.40 2.98
CA TYR A 41 -11.80 42.84 4.39
C TYR A 41 -12.84 43.95 4.65
N THR A 42 -13.20 44.73 3.62
CA THR A 42 -14.19 45.81 3.74
C THR A 42 -15.61 45.37 3.36
N GLY A 43 -15.76 44.21 2.71
CA GLY A 43 -17.04 43.66 2.25
C GLY A 43 -17.61 44.32 0.99
N ARG A 44 -16.81 45.10 0.27
CA ARG A 44 -17.18 45.79 -0.99
C ARG A 44 -17.20 44.85 -2.19
N LEU A 45 -16.23 43.93 -2.26
CA LEU A 45 -16.07 43.00 -3.37
C LEU A 45 -16.41 41.58 -2.93
N GLU A 46 -17.22 40.89 -3.73
CA GLU A 46 -17.59 39.49 -3.50
C GLU A 46 -17.32 38.65 -4.74
N LEU A 47 -16.51 37.60 -4.60
CA LEU A 47 -16.29 36.61 -5.64
C LEU A 47 -17.10 35.35 -5.31
N HIS A 48 -17.96 34.98 -6.25
CA HIS A 48 -18.83 33.82 -6.16
C HIS A 48 -18.34 32.71 -7.10
N PHE A 49 -18.22 31.49 -6.58
CA PHE A 49 -18.08 30.29 -7.41
C PHE A 49 -19.47 29.80 -7.78
N LEU A 50 -19.79 29.74 -9.07
CA LEU A 50 -21.06 29.17 -9.51
C LEU A 50 -20.97 27.64 -9.56
N PRO A 51 -22.07 26.92 -9.31
CA PRO A 51 -22.05 25.46 -9.20
C PRO A 51 -21.84 24.75 -10.54
N ASN A 52 -21.85 25.48 -11.66
CA ASN A 52 -21.67 24.93 -12.98
C ASN A 52 -20.17 24.88 -13.30
N TYR A 53 -19.62 23.67 -13.41
CA TYR A 53 -18.28 23.41 -13.89
C TYR A 53 -18.31 22.40 -15.04
N THR A 54 -17.33 22.50 -15.91
CA THR A 54 -17.17 21.67 -17.10
C THR A 54 -15.80 20.99 -17.08
N PHE A 55 -15.74 19.80 -17.65
CA PHE A 55 -14.49 19.09 -17.89
C PHE A 55 -14.25 19.01 -19.39
N ASP A 56 -13.10 19.52 -19.83
CA ASP A 56 -12.69 19.37 -21.23
C ASP A 56 -12.26 17.92 -21.51
N ASN A 57 -12.07 17.61 -22.80
CA ASN A 57 -11.53 16.32 -23.22
C ASN A 57 -10.11 16.11 -22.66
N PRO A 58 -9.75 14.88 -22.28
CA PRO A 58 -8.42 14.60 -21.77
C PRO A 58 -7.38 14.84 -22.87
N LYS A 59 -6.20 15.33 -22.49
CA LYS A 59 -5.09 15.60 -23.43
C LYS A 59 -4.58 14.32 -24.10
N TYR A 60 -4.54 13.24 -23.35
CA TYR A 60 -4.07 11.92 -23.77
C TYR A 60 -5.11 10.86 -23.42
N THR A 61 -5.16 9.81 -24.23
CA THR A 61 -5.79 8.55 -23.84
C THR A 61 -4.98 7.86 -22.72
N VAL A 62 -5.57 6.85 -22.09
CA VAL A 62 -4.92 6.04 -21.03
C VAL A 62 -3.61 5.42 -21.53
N GLU A 63 -3.57 4.92 -22.76
CA GLU A 63 -2.38 4.30 -23.34
C GLU A 63 -1.30 5.32 -23.68
N GLU A 64 -1.69 6.45 -24.30
CA GLU A 64 -0.76 7.55 -24.60
C GLU A 64 -0.16 8.14 -23.32
N ALA A 65 -0.95 8.29 -22.26
CA ALA A 65 -0.46 8.79 -20.98
C ALA A 65 0.65 7.89 -20.40
N ARG A 66 0.52 6.57 -20.52
CA ARG A 66 1.57 5.60 -20.12
C ARG A 66 2.81 5.72 -21.00
N ILE A 67 2.64 5.87 -22.31
CA ILE A 67 3.76 5.94 -23.25
C ILE A 67 4.58 7.22 -23.02
N HIS A 68 3.90 8.36 -22.90
CA HIS A 68 4.53 9.68 -22.74
C HIS A 68 4.96 10.00 -21.31
N ASP A 69 4.85 9.06 -20.36
CA ASP A 69 5.01 9.31 -18.92
C ASP A 69 4.22 10.54 -18.42
N ALA A 70 3.04 10.76 -19.01
CA ALA A 70 2.14 11.85 -18.66
C ALA A 70 1.08 11.39 -17.65
N SER A 71 0.36 12.34 -17.06
CA SER A 71 -0.79 12.04 -16.19
C SER A 71 -2.09 12.05 -17.01
N TYR A 72 -2.99 11.11 -16.75
CA TYR A 72 -4.32 11.09 -17.37
C TYR A 72 -5.24 12.07 -16.64
N THR A 73 -5.42 13.26 -17.20
CA THR A 73 -6.16 14.37 -16.58
C THR A 73 -7.18 15.00 -17.52
N LYS A 74 -8.21 15.62 -16.95
CA LYS A 74 -9.13 16.53 -17.64
C LYS A 74 -9.02 17.94 -17.07
N GLN A 75 -9.15 18.95 -17.93
CA GLN A 75 -9.12 20.35 -17.50
C GLN A 75 -10.45 20.72 -16.86
N LEU A 76 -10.40 21.26 -15.64
CA LEU A 76 -11.56 21.78 -14.92
C LEU A 76 -11.72 23.28 -15.18
N ARG A 77 -12.89 23.67 -15.68
CA ARG A 77 -13.31 25.06 -15.83
C ARG A 77 -14.51 25.36 -14.95
N ILE A 78 -14.50 26.53 -14.31
CA ILE A 78 -15.55 26.95 -13.39
C ILE A 78 -16.06 28.33 -13.79
N MET A 79 -17.38 28.49 -13.80
CA MET A 79 -18.02 29.77 -13.99
C MET A 79 -17.94 30.60 -12.70
N MET A 80 -17.35 31.80 -12.78
CA MET A 80 -17.12 32.65 -11.60
C MET A 80 -17.73 34.03 -11.80
N ARG A 81 -18.28 34.59 -10.72
CA ARG A 81 -18.96 35.88 -10.72
C ARG A 81 -18.31 36.81 -9.71
N LEU A 82 -17.74 37.93 -10.17
CA LEU A 82 -17.27 39.02 -9.33
C LEU A 82 -18.37 40.08 -9.22
N VAL A 83 -18.79 40.41 -8.00
CA VAL A 83 -19.80 41.42 -7.70
C VAL A 83 -19.14 42.56 -6.95
N ASN A 84 -19.25 43.77 -7.48
CA ASN A 84 -18.90 44.99 -6.77
C ASN A 84 -20.17 45.58 -6.13
N ARG A 85 -20.26 45.60 -4.81
CA ARG A 85 -21.44 46.10 -4.09
C ARG A 85 -21.59 47.62 -4.16
N ASP A 86 -20.52 48.36 -4.38
CA ASP A 86 -20.56 49.82 -4.45
C ASP A 86 -21.09 50.31 -5.81
N THR A 87 -20.68 49.64 -6.90
CA THR A 87 -21.11 50.01 -8.28
C THR A 87 -22.29 49.18 -8.80
N GLY A 88 -22.58 48.03 -8.18
CA GLY A 88 -23.55 47.05 -8.68
C GLY A 88 -23.06 46.27 -9.91
N GLU A 89 -21.81 46.45 -10.32
CA GLU A 89 -21.25 45.78 -11.51
C GLU A 89 -21.03 44.28 -11.24
N ILE A 90 -21.47 43.45 -12.18
CA ILE A 90 -21.33 41.99 -12.14
C ILE A 90 -20.52 41.55 -13.34
N LYS A 91 -19.37 40.92 -13.09
CA LYS A 91 -18.51 40.34 -14.13
C LYS A 91 -18.49 38.82 -14.00
N GLU A 92 -19.01 38.13 -15.00
CA GLU A 92 -18.98 36.66 -15.09
C GLU A 92 -17.95 36.20 -16.11
N GLN A 93 -17.13 35.21 -15.73
CA GLN A 93 -16.11 34.66 -16.62
C GLN A 93 -15.87 33.19 -16.31
N GLU A 94 -15.68 32.38 -17.36
CA GLU A 94 -15.33 30.96 -17.22
C GLU A 94 -13.81 30.89 -17.09
N VAL A 95 -13.35 30.34 -15.98
CA VAL A 95 -11.93 30.33 -15.65
C VAL A 95 -11.44 28.89 -15.52
N TYR A 96 -10.29 28.63 -16.14
CA TYR A 96 -9.55 27.39 -15.94
C TYR A 96 -8.96 27.35 -14.54
N ILE A 97 -9.27 26.28 -13.80
CA ILE A 97 -8.87 26.10 -12.40
C ILE A 97 -7.71 25.11 -12.27
N GLY A 98 -7.64 24.08 -13.11
CA GLY A 98 -6.56 23.11 -13.04
C GLY A 98 -6.88 21.79 -13.72
N ASP A 99 -5.85 20.96 -13.87
CA ASP A 99 -5.95 19.60 -14.34
C ASP A 99 -6.33 18.66 -13.19
N ILE A 100 -7.46 17.97 -13.32
CA ILE A 100 -7.90 16.95 -12.35
C ILE A 100 -7.53 15.57 -12.91
N PRO A 101 -6.72 14.77 -12.17
CA PRO A 101 -6.48 13.38 -12.55
C PRO A 101 -7.77 12.58 -12.58
N MET A 102 -7.99 11.87 -13.67
CA MET A 102 -9.20 11.08 -13.89
C MET A 102 -8.96 9.61 -13.58
N MET A 103 -9.98 8.97 -12.98
CA MET A 103 -9.99 7.53 -12.77
C MET A 103 -10.24 6.82 -14.11
N THR A 104 -9.53 5.72 -14.35
CA THR A 104 -9.74 4.81 -15.48
C THR A 104 -10.94 3.88 -15.21
N ASP A 105 -11.44 3.19 -16.23
CA ASP A 105 -12.54 2.23 -16.07
C ASP A 105 -12.18 1.05 -15.15
N ARG A 106 -10.89 0.82 -14.94
CA ARG A 106 -10.35 -0.20 -14.01
C ARG A 106 -10.33 0.26 -12.55
N GLY A 107 -10.70 1.50 -12.24
CA GLY A 107 -10.67 2.05 -10.87
C GLY A 107 -9.27 2.47 -10.40
N THR A 108 -8.40 2.90 -11.32
CA THR A 108 -7.01 3.33 -11.06
C THR A 108 -6.75 4.72 -11.64
N PHE A 109 -5.60 5.32 -11.32
CA PHE A 109 -5.15 6.61 -11.87
C PHE A 109 -3.82 6.44 -12.59
N ILE A 110 -3.59 7.19 -13.67
CA ILE A 110 -2.27 7.26 -14.31
C ILE A 110 -1.63 8.59 -13.95
N ILE A 111 -0.52 8.53 -13.21
CA ILE A 111 0.24 9.68 -12.75
C ILE A 111 1.68 9.51 -13.20
N ASN A 112 2.14 10.42 -14.04
CA ASN A 112 3.48 10.40 -14.64
C ASN A 112 3.82 9.04 -15.30
N GLY A 113 2.90 8.52 -16.12
CA GLY A 113 3.03 7.21 -16.78
C GLY A 113 2.77 5.99 -15.91
N ALA A 114 2.86 6.12 -14.59
CA ALA A 114 2.68 5.02 -13.66
C ALA A 114 1.23 4.87 -13.21
N GLU A 115 0.75 3.64 -13.15
CA GLU A 115 -0.57 3.34 -12.64
C GLU A 115 -0.56 3.30 -11.11
N ARG A 116 -1.48 4.04 -10.49
CA ARG A 116 -1.62 4.22 -9.05
C ARG A 116 -3.03 3.89 -8.58
N VAL A 117 -3.13 3.49 -7.32
CA VAL A 117 -4.40 3.25 -6.63
C VAL A 117 -4.42 4.07 -5.34
N ILE A 118 -5.58 4.65 -5.04
CA ILE A 118 -5.80 5.35 -3.79
C ILE A 118 -6.42 4.37 -2.79
N VAL A 119 -5.65 4.00 -1.78
CA VAL A 119 -6.08 3.07 -0.75
C VAL A 119 -7.06 3.76 0.19
N SER A 120 -8.20 3.12 0.43
CA SER A 120 -9.22 3.61 1.37
C SER A 120 -8.69 3.62 2.79
N GLN A 121 -8.95 4.70 3.52
CA GLN A 121 -8.39 4.90 4.85
C GLN A 121 -9.44 4.64 5.93
N ILE A 122 -9.14 3.81 6.94
CA ILE A 122 -9.99 3.66 8.12
C ILE A 122 -9.56 4.65 9.21
N VAL A 123 -10.48 5.53 9.60
CA VAL A 123 -10.25 6.57 10.61
C VAL A 123 -11.34 6.54 11.67
N ARG A 124 -11.07 7.12 12.83
CA ARG A 124 -12.11 7.34 13.85
C ARG A 124 -13.17 8.27 13.29
N SER A 125 -14.44 7.90 13.44
CA SER A 125 -15.54 8.76 13.02
C SER A 125 -15.60 10.02 13.90
N PRO A 126 -16.01 11.18 13.36
CA PRO A 126 -16.31 12.35 14.18
C PRO A 126 -17.44 12.04 15.16
N GLY A 127 -17.35 12.57 16.38
CA GLY A 127 -18.31 12.30 17.44
C GLY A 127 -17.70 12.39 18.83
N ILE A 128 -18.46 11.98 19.85
CA ILE A 128 -18.02 11.92 21.24
C ILE A 128 -17.80 10.48 21.68
N TYR A 129 -16.71 10.24 22.40
CA TYR A 129 -16.31 8.92 22.88
C TYR A 129 -16.04 8.92 24.38
N TYR A 130 -16.67 8.02 25.10
CA TYR A 130 -16.51 7.83 26.54
C TYR A 130 -15.63 6.63 26.83
N LYS A 131 -14.60 6.82 27.64
CA LYS A 131 -13.67 5.77 28.07
C LYS A 131 -13.58 5.72 29.59
N ARG A 132 -13.52 4.50 30.12
CA ARG A 132 -13.22 4.23 31.53
C ARG A 132 -11.74 3.89 31.68
N GLU A 133 -11.10 4.51 32.67
CA GLU A 133 -9.73 4.23 33.09
C GLU A 133 -9.73 3.91 34.59
N ILE A 134 -8.86 2.99 35.01
CA ILE A 134 -8.69 2.65 36.43
C ILE A 134 -7.43 3.36 36.89
N ALA A 135 -7.56 4.30 37.83
CA ALA A 135 -6.42 4.99 38.40
C ALA A 135 -5.55 4.03 39.22
N THR A 136 -4.31 4.41 39.50
CA THR A 136 -3.40 3.63 40.37
C THR A 136 -3.97 3.39 41.78
N THR A 137 -4.90 4.23 42.23
CA THR A 137 -5.63 4.10 43.49
C THR A 137 -6.77 3.07 43.45
N GLY A 138 -7.05 2.47 42.29
CA GLY A 138 -8.17 1.55 42.06
C GLY A 138 -9.51 2.24 41.76
N LYS A 139 -9.59 3.57 41.87
CA LYS A 139 -10.81 4.34 41.56
C LYS A 139 -11.05 4.40 40.05
N ARG A 140 -12.32 4.22 39.65
CA ARG A 140 -12.77 4.39 38.25
C ARG A 140 -12.81 5.88 37.92
N VAL A 141 -12.13 6.24 36.83
CA VAL A 141 -12.10 7.59 36.28
C VAL A 141 -12.62 7.52 34.86
N TYR A 142 -13.35 8.55 34.43
CA TYR A 142 -13.96 8.58 33.11
C TYR A 142 -13.47 9.79 32.33
N ASN A 143 -13.32 9.60 31.03
CA ASN A 143 -13.04 10.70 30.11
C ASN A 143 -13.95 10.62 28.88
N ALA A 144 -14.33 11.78 28.38
CA ALA A 144 -15.02 11.97 27.12
C ALA A 144 -14.12 12.74 26.17
N THR A 145 -14.00 12.28 24.92
CA THR A 145 -13.27 13.02 23.87
C THR A 145 -14.21 13.29 22.71
N LEU A 146 -14.44 14.57 22.42
CA LEU A 146 -15.21 15.02 21.28
C LEU A 146 -14.24 15.37 20.14
N ILE A 147 -14.36 14.60 19.07
CA ILE A 147 -13.51 14.65 17.87
C ILE A 147 -14.34 15.23 16.72
N PRO A 148 -14.03 16.44 16.23
CA PRO A 148 -14.68 16.97 15.03
C PRO A 148 -14.13 16.35 13.75
N ASN A 149 -14.83 16.57 12.64
CA ASN A 149 -14.27 16.32 11.31
C ASN A 149 -13.14 17.31 11.00
N ARG A 150 -13.32 18.58 11.39
CA ARG A 150 -12.34 19.66 11.33
C ARG A 150 -12.50 20.59 12.52
N GLY A 151 -11.40 20.97 13.15
CA GLY A 151 -11.40 21.97 14.23
C GLY A 151 -10.72 21.47 15.51
N ALA A 152 -10.96 22.19 16.61
CA ALA A 152 -10.33 21.90 17.90
C ALA A 152 -10.94 20.68 18.59
N TRP A 153 -10.12 19.88 19.27
CA TRP A 153 -10.63 18.76 20.06
C TRP A 153 -11.08 19.27 21.43
N LEU A 154 -12.20 18.73 21.93
CA LEU A 154 -12.70 19.03 23.27
C LEU A 154 -12.66 17.74 24.10
N LYS A 155 -11.84 17.71 25.15
CA LYS A 155 -11.73 16.58 26.07
C LYS A 155 -12.29 16.97 27.43
N ILE A 156 -13.13 16.12 28.00
CA ILE A 156 -13.73 16.26 29.31
C ILE A 156 -13.23 15.09 30.15
N GLU A 157 -12.74 15.33 31.36
CA GLU A 157 -12.20 14.26 32.21
C GLU A 157 -12.55 14.50 33.67
N THR A 158 -12.85 13.41 34.38
CA THR A 158 -12.94 13.43 35.84
C THR A 158 -11.57 13.14 36.44
N ASP A 159 -11.30 13.66 37.64
CA ASP A 159 -10.11 13.33 38.42
C ASP A 159 -10.46 12.38 39.59
N ILE A 160 -9.44 11.84 40.26
CA ILE A 160 -9.58 11.00 41.47
C ILE A 160 -10.40 11.69 42.56
N ASN A 161 -10.36 13.02 42.60
CA ASN A 161 -11.11 13.86 43.56
C ASN A 161 -12.55 14.20 43.13
N ASP A 162 -13.10 13.55 42.09
CA ASP A 162 -14.43 13.84 41.55
C ASP A 162 -14.60 15.28 41.03
N VAL A 163 -13.50 15.87 40.53
CA VAL A 163 -13.51 17.20 39.92
C VAL A 163 -13.51 17.06 38.41
N ILE A 164 -14.35 17.84 37.73
CA ILE A 164 -14.49 17.78 36.27
C ILE A 164 -13.61 18.85 35.61
N TYR A 165 -12.79 18.41 34.68
CA TYR A 165 -11.94 19.27 33.87
C TYR A 165 -12.32 19.20 32.39
N VAL A 166 -12.12 20.33 31.72
CA VAL A 166 -12.22 20.48 30.26
C VAL A 166 -10.84 20.87 29.73
N LYS A 167 -10.45 20.26 28.62
CA LYS A 167 -9.22 20.52 27.89
C LYS A 167 -9.53 20.77 26.43
N ILE A 168 -9.07 21.89 25.92
CA ILE A 168 -9.22 22.27 24.51
C ILE A 168 -7.88 22.01 23.82
N ASP A 169 -7.89 21.17 22.78
CA ASP A 169 -6.70 20.63 22.13
C ASP A 169 -5.69 20.04 23.13
N LYS A 170 -4.44 20.51 23.10
CA LYS A 170 -3.34 20.08 23.98
C LYS A 170 -3.03 21.10 25.08
N ASN A 171 -3.91 22.08 25.30
CA ASN A 171 -3.70 23.17 26.27
C ASN A 171 -3.89 22.71 27.72
N ARG A 172 -3.70 23.63 28.68
CA ARG A 172 -3.84 23.31 30.11
C ARG A 172 -5.29 22.97 30.48
N LYS A 173 -5.48 22.18 31.54
CA LYS A 173 -6.81 21.84 32.07
C LYS A 173 -7.51 23.10 32.58
N ILE A 174 -8.79 23.21 32.27
CA ILE A 174 -9.72 24.25 32.72
C ILE A 174 -10.80 23.55 33.55
N LEU A 175 -11.30 24.17 34.62
CA LEU A 175 -12.44 23.59 35.35
C LEU A 175 -13.69 23.64 34.45
N ALA A 176 -14.50 22.58 34.48
CA ALA A 176 -15.71 22.52 33.65
C ALA A 176 -16.68 23.66 33.96
N THR A 177 -16.81 24.05 35.23
CA THR A 177 -17.66 25.16 35.67
C THR A 177 -17.18 26.51 35.13
N THR A 178 -15.87 26.78 35.13
CA THR A 178 -15.29 27.97 34.50
C THR A 178 -15.60 27.99 33.00
N PHE A 179 -15.48 26.86 32.32
CA PHE A 179 -15.79 26.77 30.90
C PHE A 179 -17.29 26.98 30.60
N LEU A 180 -18.19 26.41 31.41
CA LEU A 180 -19.63 26.60 31.27
C LEU A 180 -20.06 28.05 31.56
N LYS A 181 -19.47 28.71 32.57
CA LYS A 181 -19.66 30.15 32.82
C LYS A 181 -19.24 30.98 31.63
N ALA A 182 -18.08 30.68 31.03
CA ALA A 182 -17.60 31.36 29.83
C ALA A 182 -18.54 31.18 28.61
N LEU A 183 -19.32 30.09 28.55
CA LEU A 183 -20.35 29.85 27.53
C LEU A 183 -21.68 30.58 27.83
N GLY A 184 -21.79 31.27 28.96
CA GLY A 184 -23.00 32.02 29.34
C GLY A 184 -24.00 31.25 30.21
N ILE A 185 -23.63 30.08 30.73
CA ILE A 185 -24.50 29.30 31.62
C ILE A 185 -24.28 29.77 33.07
N GLY A 186 -25.35 30.23 33.72
CA GLY A 186 -25.31 30.67 35.11
C GLY A 186 -25.25 29.50 36.09
N VAL A 187 -24.86 29.79 37.34
CA VAL A 187 -24.80 28.76 38.41
C VAL A 187 -26.15 28.08 38.63
N ASN A 188 -27.23 28.87 38.68
CA ASN A 188 -28.60 28.35 38.87
C ASN A 188 -29.03 27.41 37.72
N ASP A 189 -28.62 27.74 36.48
CA ASP A 189 -28.93 26.90 35.32
C ASP A 189 -28.15 25.58 35.40
N MET A 190 -26.89 25.60 35.83
CA MET A 190 -26.11 24.38 36.02
C MET A 190 -26.75 23.46 37.06
N GLU A 191 -27.19 23.99 38.20
CA GLU A 191 -27.87 23.19 39.25
C GLU A 191 -29.19 22.57 38.77
N SER A 192 -29.89 23.24 37.85
CA SER A 192 -31.13 22.71 37.27
C SER A 192 -30.91 21.63 36.21
N VAL A 193 -29.79 21.69 35.48
CA VAL A 193 -29.52 20.79 34.35
C VAL A 193 -28.81 19.52 34.79
N PHE A 194 -27.87 19.57 35.73
CA PHE A 194 -27.13 18.39 36.18
C PHE A 194 -27.91 17.61 37.26
N ARG A 195 -28.35 16.39 36.93
CA ARG A 195 -29.05 15.50 37.88
C ARG A 195 -28.26 15.19 39.16
N HIS A 196 -26.95 14.99 39.04
CA HIS A 196 -26.07 14.67 40.16
C HIS A 196 -25.23 15.88 40.58
N SER A 197 -25.77 16.70 41.50
CA SER A 197 -25.14 17.97 41.91
C SER A 197 -23.79 17.84 42.65
N ASP A 198 -23.42 16.65 43.14
CA ASP A 198 -22.25 16.48 44.01
C ASP A 198 -20.91 16.74 43.29
N PHE A 199 -20.78 16.28 42.05
CA PHE A 199 -19.61 16.55 41.20
C PHE A 199 -19.52 18.03 40.83
N LEU A 200 -20.67 18.66 40.58
CA LEU A 200 -20.75 20.08 40.25
C LEU A 200 -20.33 20.92 41.46
N LYS A 201 -20.84 20.63 42.66
CA LYS A 201 -20.48 21.31 43.92
C LYS A 201 -18.98 21.21 44.21
N LYS A 202 -18.39 20.01 44.16
CA LYS A 202 -16.94 19.81 44.35
C LYS A 202 -16.09 20.58 43.32
N THR A 203 -16.57 20.69 42.08
CA THR A 203 -15.88 21.44 41.02
C THR A 203 -16.03 22.95 41.25
N MET A 204 -17.21 23.41 41.68
CA MET A 204 -17.47 24.81 42.02
C MET A 204 -16.66 25.29 43.23
N ASP A 205 -16.47 24.45 44.25
CA ASP A 205 -15.65 24.78 45.43
C ASP A 205 -14.20 25.12 45.06
N LYS A 206 -13.69 24.54 43.96
CA LYS A 206 -12.35 24.84 43.42
C LYS A 206 -12.34 25.96 42.38
N ASP A 207 -13.50 26.40 41.90
CA ASP A 207 -13.61 27.41 40.85
C ASP A 207 -13.54 28.81 41.44
N THR A 208 -12.44 29.51 41.15
CA THR A 208 -12.22 30.88 41.65
C THR A 208 -12.99 31.95 40.88
N THR A 209 -13.63 31.61 39.75
CA THR A 209 -14.33 32.57 38.90
C THR A 209 -15.78 32.75 39.33
N GLN A 210 -16.24 33.99 39.46
CA GLN A 210 -17.62 34.30 39.87
C GLN A 210 -18.45 34.83 38.69
N THR A 211 -17.83 35.61 37.81
CA THR A 211 -18.51 36.27 36.68
C THR A 211 -18.14 35.64 35.33
N ASN A 212 -18.96 35.88 34.30
CA ASN A 212 -18.72 35.42 32.93
C ASN A 212 -17.39 36.01 32.38
N ASP A 213 -17.13 37.29 32.61
CA ASP A 213 -15.93 37.98 32.13
C ASP A 213 -14.64 37.42 32.75
N GLU A 214 -14.66 37.13 34.06
CA GLU A 214 -13.54 36.48 34.75
C GLU A 214 -13.26 35.08 34.16
N ALA A 215 -14.31 34.33 33.88
CA ALA A 215 -14.21 33.01 33.26
C ALA A 215 -13.63 33.08 31.83
N LEU A 216 -14.07 34.05 31.03
CA LEU A 216 -13.54 34.29 29.68
C LEU A 216 -12.06 34.66 29.71
N ILE A 217 -11.64 35.49 30.67
CA ILE A 217 -10.23 35.87 30.86
C ILE A 217 -9.39 34.66 31.26
N GLU A 218 -9.88 33.82 32.18
CA GLU A 218 -9.15 32.62 32.62
C GLU A 218 -9.02 31.61 31.48
N VAL A 219 -10.09 31.37 30.70
CA VAL A 219 -10.02 30.53 29.50
C VAL A 219 -9.00 31.09 28.50
N TYR A 220 -9.00 32.40 28.25
CA TYR A 220 -8.04 33.04 27.34
C TYR A 220 -6.59 32.84 27.80
N LYS A 221 -6.29 33.07 29.09
CA LYS A 221 -4.94 32.87 29.66
C LYS A 221 -4.43 31.43 29.48
N LYS A 222 -5.31 30.43 29.56
CA LYS A 222 -4.94 29.01 29.38
C LYS A 222 -4.74 28.64 27.91
N LEU A 223 -5.50 29.26 27.00
CA LEU A 223 -5.41 29.02 25.56
C LEU A 223 -4.24 29.76 24.89
N ARG A 224 -3.94 30.98 25.35
CA ARG A 224 -2.84 31.83 24.85
C ARG A 224 -1.99 32.36 26.01
N PRO A 225 -1.06 31.55 26.54
CA PRO A 225 -0.18 32.00 27.61
C PRO A 225 0.78 33.08 27.09
N GLY A 226 0.80 34.25 27.73
CA GLY A 226 1.71 35.36 27.42
C GLY A 226 1.05 36.54 26.70
N ASP A 227 -0.11 36.34 26.08
CA ASP A 227 -0.88 37.43 25.47
C ASP A 227 -1.68 38.19 26.55
N PRO A 228 -1.86 39.52 26.42
CA PRO A 228 -2.73 40.27 27.32
C PRO A 228 -4.18 39.75 27.20
N ALA A 229 -4.73 39.31 28.34
CA ALA A 229 -6.05 38.67 28.37
C ALA A 229 -7.17 39.71 28.49
N SER A 230 -8.16 39.62 27.60
CA SER A 230 -9.40 40.41 27.66
C SER A 230 -10.62 39.50 27.54
N ALA A 231 -11.74 39.90 28.15
CA ALA A 231 -12.99 39.14 28.07
C ALA A 231 -13.49 39.05 26.61
N SER A 232 -13.40 40.14 25.85
CA SER A 232 -13.74 40.16 24.42
C SER A 232 -12.85 39.23 23.58
N GLY A 233 -11.55 39.16 23.89
CA GLY A 233 -10.63 38.21 23.27
C GLY A 233 -10.98 36.76 23.59
N GLY A 234 -11.33 36.48 24.86
CA GLY A 234 -11.82 35.16 25.30
C GLY A 234 -13.05 34.71 24.51
N LYS A 235 -14.06 35.58 24.40
CA LYS A 235 -15.30 35.30 23.68
C LYS A 235 -15.04 35.02 22.20
N SER A 236 -14.28 35.89 21.54
CA SER A 236 -13.94 35.73 20.13
C SER A 236 -13.17 34.43 19.86
N ILE A 237 -12.26 34.02 20.75
CA ILE A 237 -11.54 32.76 20.60
C ILE A 237 -12.49 31.57 20.70
N ILE A 238 -13.38 31.53 21.69
CA ILE A 238 -14.34 30.43 21.86
C ILE A 238 -15.29 30.35 20.65
N GLU A 239 -15.83 31.48 20.20
CA GLU A 239 -16.66 31.58 18.99
C GLU A 239 -15.93 31.03 17.77
N SER A 240 -14.71 31.49 17.52
CA SER A 240 -13.90 31.03 16.38
C SER A 240 -13.49 29.55 16.45
N ARG A 241 -13.47 28.95 17.65
CA ARG A 241 -12.98 27.58 17.89
C ARG A 241 -14.06 26.54 17.73
N PHE A 242 -15.31 26.83 18.10
CA PHE A 242 -16.39 25.83 18.18
C PHE A 242 -17.67 26.22 17.43
N PHE A 243 -17.90 27.53 17.23
CA PHE A 243 -19.18 28.06 16.72
C PHE A 243 -19.07 28.68 15.31
N ASP A 244 -17.85 28.87 14.80
CA ASP A 244 -17.57 29.35 13.43
C ASP A 244 -17.49 28.17 12.44
N ASP A 245 -18.38 28.16 11.45
CA ASP A 245 -18.52 27.13 10.41
C ASP A 245 -17.28 27.01 9.50
N LYS A 246 -16.52 28.11 9.33
CA LYS A 246 -15.30 28.11 8.52
C LYS A 246 -14.14 27.40 9.23
N ARG A 247 -14.13 27.40 10.55
CA ARG A 247 -13.01 26.87 11.37
C ARG A 247 -13.35 25.55 12.04
N TYR A 248 -14.62 25.30 12.31
CA TYR A 248 -15.10 24.11 13.00
C TYR A 248 -16.23 23.42 12.23
N ASP A 249 -16.12 22.12 12.07
CA ASP A 249 -17.10 21.30 11.35
C ASP A 249 -17.12 19.88 11.93
N LEU A 250 -18.28 19.44 12.41
CA LEU A 250 -18.55 18.05 12.82
C LEU A 250 -18.75 17.13 11.60
N GLY A 251 -19.09 17.70 10.45
CA GLY A 251 -19.61 16.99 9.29
C GLY A 251 -21.00 16.39 9.54
N LYS A 252 -21.63 15.88 8.47
CA LYS A 252 -22.94 15.20 8.55
C LYS A 252 -22.89 14.03 9.54
N VAL A 253 -21.85 13.21 9.44
CA VAL A 253 -21.62 12.03 10.29
C VAL A 253 -21.47 12.40 11.76
N GLY A 254 -20.68 13.44 12.07
CA GLY A 254 -20.44 13.84 13.45
C GLY A 254 -21.71 14.35 14.12
N ARG A 255 -22.52 15.15 13.41
CA ARG A 255 -23.81 15.62 13.92
C ARG A 255 -24.78 14.47 14.15
N TYR A 256 -24.91 13.55 13.18
CA TYR A 256 -25.74 12.33 13.32
C TYR A 256 -25.34 11.51 14.55
N LYS A 257 -24.04 11.21 14.72
CA LYS A 257 -23.55 10.42 15.86
C LYS A 257 -23.75 11.12 17.20
N LEU A 258 -23.50 12.43 17.26
CA LEU A 258 -23.66 13.20 18.48
C LEU A 258 -25.13 13.22 18.94
N ASN A 259 -26.04 13.43 17.99
CA ASN A 259 -27.48 13.35 18.23
C ASN A 259 -27.91 11.97 18.74
N LYS A 260 -27.46 10.89 18.08
CA LYS A 260 -27.76 9.50 18.45
C LYS A 260 -27.23 9.15 19.85
N LYS A 261 -25.98 9.54 20.18
CA LYS A 261 -25.33 9.20 21.46
C LYS A 261 -25.90 10.00 22.64
N LEU A 262 -26.17 11.30 22.45
CA LEU A 262 -26.64 12.20 23.51
C LEU A 262 -28.17 12.31 23.57
N GLY A 263 -28.91 11.68 22.65
CA GLY A 263 -30.37 11.77 22.59
C GLY A 263 -30.88 13.15 22.19
N LEU A 264 -30.12 13.90 21.38
CA LEU A 264 -30.46 15.25 20.93
C LEU A 264 -31.18 15.20 19.57
N ASN A 265 -32.13 16.11 19.33
CA ASN A 265 -32.88 16.21 18.07
C ASN A 265 -32.55 17.53 17.33
N LEU A 266 -31.26 17.76 17.07
CA LEU A 266 -30.78 18.93 16.32
C LEU A 266 -30.75 18.64 14.81
N HIS A 267 -31.06 19.63 13.97
CA HIS A 267 -31.09 19.46 12.52
C HIS A 267 -29.70 19.14 11.94
N GLU A 268 -29.63 18.29 10.91
CA GLU A 268 -28.36 17.84 10.31
C GLU A 268 -27.54 18.96 9.65
N THR A 269 -28.19 20.07 9.28
CA THR A 269 -27.50 21.26 8.74
C THR A 269 -26.68 21.99 9.79
N GLN A 270 -26.94 21.77 11.08
CA GLN A 270 -26.17 22.37 12.17
C GLN A 270 -24.86 21.60 12.35
N ARG A 271 -23.82 22.01 11.62
CA ARG A 271 -22.52 21.30 11.60
C ARG A 271 -21.51 21.79 12.64
N THR A 272 -21.73 22.92 13.28
CA THR A 272 -20.91 23.42 14.41
C THR A 272 -21.39 22.82 15.73
N LEU A 273 -20.59 22.90 16.79
CA LEU A 273 -21.08 22.55 18.12
C LEU A 273 -22.12 23.57 18.61
N THR A 274 -22.99 23.12 19.50
CA THR A 274 -23.92 23.97 20.25
C THR A 274 -23.59 23.90 21.74
N VAL A 275 -24.05 24.90 22.50
CA VAL A 275 -23.89 24.87 23.96
C VAL A 275 -24.61 23.66 24.56
N GLN A 276 -25.77 23.28 24.02
CA GLN A 276 -26.52 22.08 24.41
C GLN A 276 -25.70 20.80 24.26
N ASP A 277 -24.93 20.66 23.17
CA ASP A 277 -24.05 19.50 22.95
C ASP A 277 -23.02 19.37 24.09
N ILE A 278 -22.39 20.47 24.48
CA ILE A 278 -21.33 20.49 25.51
C ILE A 278 -21.92 20.12 26.88
N VAL A 279 -23.09 20.67 27.22
CA VAL A 279 -23.76 20.40 28.49
C VAL A 279 -24.16 18.94 28.60
N ALA A 280 -24.86 18.42 27.58
CA ALA A 280 -25.26 17.01 27.52
C ALA A 280 -24.04 16.07 27.55
N SER A 281 -22.92 16.48 26.93
CA SER A 281 -21.67 15.71 26.95
C SER A 281 -21.10 15.55 28.36
N ILE A 282 -21.11 16.63 29.16
CA ILE A 282 -20.65 16.62 30.55
C ILE A 282 -21.64 15.82 31.42
N GLU A 283 -22.96 16.01 31.22
CA GLU A 283 -23.98 15.30 31.98
C GLU A 283 -23.86 13.78 31.79
N TYR A 284 -23.70 13.32 30.55
CA TYR A 284 -23.50 11.89 30.27
C TYR A 284 -22.21 11.35 30.92
N LEU A 285 -21.12 12.14 30.96
CA LEU A 285 -19.89 11.74 31.65
C LEU A 285 -20.13 11.55 33.15
N VAL A 286 -20.93 12.42 33.77
CA VAL A 286 -21.31 12.32 35.18
C VAL A 286 -22.21 11.11 35.39
N ASN A 287 -23.20 10.86 34.56
CA ASN A 287 -24.10 9.70 34.70
C ASN A 287 -23.33 8.37 34.64
N LEU A 288 -22.27 8.27 33.83
CA LEU A 288 -21.39 7.09 33.78
C LEU A 288 -20.66 6.80 35.11
N THR A 289 -20.43 7.79 35.99
CA THR A 289 -19.84 7.54 37.32
C THR A 289 -20.82 6.85 38.26
N TYR A 290 -22.12 6.99 38.00
CA TYR A 290 -23.22 6.34 38.71
C TYR A 290 -23.71 5.06 38.00
N ASP A 291 -22.93 4.53 37.06
CA ASP A 291 -23.26 3.37 36.23
C ASP A 291 -24.54 3.55 35.37
N GLU A 292 -24.94 4.81 35.12
CA GLU A 292 -26.03 5.19 34.21
C GLU A 292 -25.48 5.50 32.80
N GLY A 293 -25.35 4.48 31.95
CA GLY A 293 -24.91 4.61 30.56
C GLY A 293 -23.92 3.53 30.14
N VAL A 294 -23.37 3.65 28.93
CA VAL A 294 -22.41 2.68 28.36
C VAL A 294 -21.20 3.40 27.78
N VAL A 295 -20.01 2.86 28.08
CA VAL A 295 -18.73 3.32 27.51
C VAL A 295 -18.58 2.89 26.05
N ASP A 296 -17.76 3.61 25.29
CA ASP A 296 -17.57 3.34 23.87
C ASP A 296 -16.31 2.49 23.63
N ASP A 297 -16.45 1.50 22.75
CA ASP A 297 -15.29 0.83 22.16
C ASP A 297 -14.84 1.60 20.91
N ILE A 298 -13.61 2.11 20.96
CA ILE A 298 -13.02 2.93 19.88
C ILE A 298 -12.69 2.07 18.65
N ASP A 299 -12.56 0.75 18.82
CA ASP A 299 -12.17 -0.18 17.78
C ASP A 299 -13.37 -0.81 17.07
N HIS A 300 -14.58 -0.69 17.65
CA HIS A 300 -15.84 -1.06 17.00
C HIS A 300 -16.06 -0.31 15.67
N LEU A 301 -16.51 -1.00 14.62
CA LEU A 301 -16.69 -0.39 13.29
C LEU A 301 -17.82 0.64 13.21
N GLY A 302 -18.76 0.68 14.15
CA GLY A 302 -19.69 1.82 14.29
C GLY A 302 -19.00 3.12 14.75
N ASN A 303 -17.78 3.00 15.27
CA ASN A 303 -16.94 4.10 15.73
C ASN A 303 -15.78 4.43 14.77
N ARG A 304 -15.58 3.61 13.74
CA ARG A 304 -14.57 3.81 12.70
C ARG A 304 -15.22 3.89 11.33
N ARG A 305 -14.84 4.86 10.53
CA ARG A 305 -15.37 5.05 9.17
C ARG A 305 -14.26 4.98 8.13
N ILE A 306 -14.65 4.60 6.93
CA ILE A 306 -13.82 4.63 5.75
C ILE A 306 -13.90 6.01 5.11
N ARG A 307 -12.73 6.58 4.84
CA ARG A 307 -12.54 7.66 3.88
C ARG A 307 -12.08 7.05 2.56
N SER A 308 -12.98 7.02 1.60
CA SER A 308 -12.71 6.56 0.24
C SER A 308 -12.04 7.66 -0.59
N VAL A 309 -11.63 7.32 -1.82
CA VAL A 309 -10.89 8.20 -2.74
C VAL A 309 -11.54 9.58 -2.93
N GLY A 310 -12.86 9.65 -3.07
CA GLY A 310 -13.58 10.90 -3.31
C GLY A 310 -13.46 11.88 -2.14
N GLU A 311 -13.66 11.43 -0.91
CA GLU A 311 -13.51 12.28 0.29
C GLU A 311 -12.05 12.68 0.51
N LEU A 312 -11.10 11.79 0.23
CA LEU A 312 -9.68 12.12 0.33
C LEU A 312 -9.31 13.24 -0.66
N LEU A 313 -9.78 13.16 -1.91
CA LEU A 313 -9.58 14.21 -2.92
C LEU A 313 -10.32 15.49 -2.57
N GLN A 314 -11.55 15.41 -2.06
CA GLN A 314 -12.32 16.56 -1.58
C GLN A 314 -11.54 17.33 -0.52
N ASN A 315 -10.93 16.64 0.45
CA ASN A 315 -10.11 17.27 1.49
C ASN A 315 -8.87 17.97 0.92
N GLN A 316 -8.21 17.39 -0.08
CA GLN A 316 -7.05 18.04 -0.73
C GLN A 316 -7.48 19.25 -1.57
N PHE A 317 -8.60 19.14 -2.27
CA PHE A 317 -9.19 20.24 -3.01
C PHE A 317 -9.54 21.41 -2.08
N ARG A 318 -10.13 21.13 -0.92
CA ARG A 318 -10.41 22.11 0.14
C ARG A 318 -9.15 22.83 0.63
N ILE A 319 -8.07 22.09 0.92
CA ILE A 319 -6.79 22.68 1.35
C ILE A 319 -6.25 23.63 0.28
N GLY A 320 -6.34 23.23 -0.99
CA GLY A 320 -6.01 24.08 -2.13
C GLY A 320 -6.87 25.34 -2.22
N LEU A 321 -8.19 25.20 -2.08
CA LEU A 321 -9.14 26.32 -2.09
C LEU A 321 -8.92 27.29 -0.93
N THR A 322 -8.53 26.80 0.25
CA THR A 322 -8.26 27.66 1.42
C THR A 322 -7.05 28.57 1.18
N ARG A 323 -6.00 28.03 0.53
CA ARG A 323 -4.83 28.81 0.11
C ARG A 323 -5.21 29.81 -0.98
N LEU A 324 -6.06 29.40 -1.92
CA LEU A 324 -6.56 30.24 -3.01
C LEU A 324 -7.43 31.39 -2.48
N GLU A 325 -8.33 31.12 -1.53
CA GLU A 325 -9.19 32.12 -0.88
C GLU A 325 -8.34 33.23 -0.25
N ARG A 326 -7.29 32.86 0.49
CA ARG A 326 -6.38 33.85 1.09
C ARG A 326 -5.75 34.76 0.04
N ILE A 327 -5.25 34.19 -1.05
CA ILE A 327 -4.63 34.96 -2.16
C ILE A 327 -5.66 35.89 -2.82
N VAL A 328 -6.88 35.39 -3.05
CA VAL A 328 -7.97 36.18 -3.63
C VAL A 328 -8.30 37.38 -2.72
N ARG A 329 -8.47 37.18 -1.41
CA ARG A 329 -8.75 38.26 -0.45
C ARG A 329 -7.63 39.30 -0.40
N GLU A 330 -6.37 38.85 -0.39
CA GLU A 330 -5.21 39.74 -0.43
C GLU A 330 -5.19 40.57 -1.74
N ARG A 331 -5.42 39.94 -2.90
CA ARG A 331 -5.45 40.64 -4.20
C ARG A 331 -6.61 41.61 -4.36
N MET A 332 -7.80 41.28 -3.87
CA MET A 332 -8.95 42.18 -3.85
C MET A 332 -8.67 43.48 -3.11
N THR A 333 -7.79 43.45 -2.12
CA THR A 333 -7.44 44.63 -1.31
C THR A 333 -6.33 45.47 -1.95
N LEU A 334 -5.44 44.84 -2.72
CA LEU A 334 -4.25 45.48 -3.30
C LEU A 334 -4.48 46.08 -4.70
N GLN A 335 -5.44 45.56 -5.47
CA GLN A 335 -5.67 45.94 -6.87
C GLN A 335 -6.88 46.87 -7.01
N ASP A 336 -6.84 47.74 -8.02
CA ASP A 336 -7.92 48.70 -8.29
C ASP A 336 -9.21 48.01 -8.77
N ALA A 337 -10.32 48.31 -8.09
CA ALA A 337 -11.61 47.64 -8.25
C ALA A 337 -12.18 47.65 -9.69
N GLU A 338 -11.92 48.70 -10.47
CA GLU A 338 -12.45 48.84 -11.85
C GLU A 338 -11.78 47.87 -12.84
N THR A 339 -10.50 47.55 -12.63
CA THR A 339 -9.72 46.66 -13.54
C THR A 339 -9.79 45.19 -13.15
N LEU A 340 -10.42 44.87 -12.02
CA LEU A 340 -10.53 43.51 -11.53
C LEU A 340 -11.45 42.67 -12.41
N THR A 341 -10.95 41.49 -12.75
CA THR A 341 -11.67 40.39 -13.39
C THR A 341 -11.47 39.12 -12.56
N PRO A 342 -12.38 38.14 -12.64
CA PRO A 342 -12.20 36.85 -11.95
C PRO A 342 -10.85 36.19 -12.27
N LEU A 343 -10.40 36.24 -13.53
CA LEU A 343 -9.13 35.66 -13.97
C LEU A 343 -7.90 36.29 -13.28
N ASN A 344 -7.88 37.62 -13.09
CA ASN A 344 -6.76 38.33 -12.46
C ASN A 344 -6.64 38.02 -10.96
N LEU A 345 -7.76 37.74 -10.30
CA LEU A 345 -7.81 37.40 -8.88
C LEU A 345 -7.27 35.98 -8.59
N LEU A 346 -7.32 35.09 -9.57
CA LEU A 346 -6.99 33.69 -9.37
C LEU A 346 -5.51 33.40 -9.57
N ASN A 347 -4.98 32.58 -8.67
CA ASN A 347 -3.73 31.86 -8.86
C ASN A 347 -4.00 30.39 -8.54
N THR A 348 -4.06 29.56 -9.58
CA THR A 348 -4.43 28.15 -9.48
C THR A 348 -3.29 27.25 -9.01
N LYS A 349 -2.05 27.75 -9.00
CA LYS A 349 -0.86 26.97 -8.62
C LYS A 349 -0.98 26.26 -7.26
N PRO A 350 -1.49 26.89 -6.18
CA PRO A 350 -1.62 26.22 -4.87
C PRO A 350 -2.58 25.03 -4.88
N LEU A 351 -3.64 25.10 -5.68
CA LEU A 351 -4.64 24.04 -5.82
C LEU A 351 -4.05 22.86 -6.59
N ILE A 352 -3.44 23.12 -7.75
CA ILE A 352 -2.78 22.09 -8.57
C ILE A 352 -1.64 21.44 -7.77
N ALA A 353 -0.87 22.22 -7.01
CA ALA A 353 0.20 21.71 -6.16
C ALA A 353 -0.33 20.75 -5.08
N ALA A 354 -1.44 21.08 -4.41
CA ALA A 354 -2.03 20.20 -3.39
C ALA A 354 -2.48 18.85 -3.97
N ILE A 355 -3.11 18.86 -5.15
CA ILE A 355 -3.53 17.63 -5.84
C ILE A 355 -2.31 16.82 -6.28
N LYS A 356 -1.31 17.47 -6.92
CA LYS A 356 -0.08 16.80 -7.35
C LYS A 356 0.71 16.22 -6.18
N GLU A 357 0.78 16.92 -5.05
CA GLU A 357 1.43 16.44 -3.82
C GLU A 357 0.72 15.20 -3.26
N PHE A 358 -0.62 15.21 -3.23
CA PHE A 358 -1.40 14.06 -2.79
C PHE A 358 -1.18 12.84 -3.68
N PHE A 359 -1.33 12.99 -5.00
CA PHE A 359 -1.10 11.86 -5.90
C PHE A 359 0.35 11.43 -5.89
N GLY A 360 1.31 12.37 -5.81
CA GLY A 360 2.75 12.18 -5.90
C GLY A 360 3.38 11.48 -4.69
N SER A 361 3.10 12.00 -3.49
CA SER A 361 3.87 11.73 -2.26
C SER A 361 3.04 11.16 -1.12
N SER A 362 1.71 11.08 -1.25
CA SER A 362 0.86 10.53 -0.18
C SER A 362 1.10 9.03 0.03
N GLN A 363 1.11 8.60 1.28
CA GLN A 363 1.16 7.18 1.64
C GLN A 363 -0.07 6.39 1.13
N LEU A 364 -1.19 7.08 0.89
CA LEU A 364 -2.43 6.47 0.40
C LEU A 364 -2.44 6.32 -1.13
N SER A 365 -1.66 7.13 -1.86
CA SER A 365 -1.50 7.03 -3.31
C SER A 365 -0.34 6.08 -3.60
N GLN A 366 -0.66 4.80 -3.77
CA GLN A 366 0.34 3.73 -3.91
C GLN A 366 0.50 3.35 -5.39
N PHE A 367 1.69 2.91 -5.77
CA PHE A 367 1.87 2.21 -7.04
C PHE A 367 0.98 0.98 -7.06
N MET A 368 0.27 0.81 -8.16
CA MET A 368 -0.63 -0.32 -8.31
C MET A 368 0.17 -1.64 -8.26
N ASP A 369 -0.35 -2.62 -7.52
CA ASP A 369 0.23 -3.96 -7.48
C ASP A 369 -0.39 -4.75 -8.63
N GLN A 370 0.39 -4.95 -9.68
CA GLN A 370 0.01 -5.52 -10.96
C GLN A 370 0.76 -6.83 -11.22
N THR A 371 1.17 -7.52 -10.15
CA THR A 371 1.78 -8.85 -10.29
C THR A 371 0.80 -9.78 -11.02
N ASN A 372 -0.48 -9.77 -10.65
CA ASN A 372 -1.56 -10.49 -11.34
C ASN A 372 -2.92 -9.81 -11.06
N PRO A 373 -4.02 -10.22 -11.74
CA PRO A 373 -5.33 -9.57 -11.58
C PRO A 373 -5.91 -9.61 -10.16
N LEU A 374 -5.59 -10.65 -9.38
CA LEU A 374 -6.04 -10.75 -7.99
C LEU A 374 -5.30 -9.75 -7.10
N ALA A 375 -3.99 -9.55 -7.32
CA ALA A 375 -3.21 -8.54 -6.63
C ALA A 375 -3.81 -7.14 -6.83
N GLU A 376 -4.20 -6.84 -8.07
CA GLU A 376 -4.86 -5.59 -8.42
C GLU A 376 -6.19 -5.41 -7.68
N LEU A 377 -7.05 -6.43 -7.75
CA LEU A 377 -8.38 -6.39 -7.16
C LEU A 377 -8.31 -6.21 -5.64
N THR A 378 -7.46 -6.98 -4.97
CA THR A 378 -7.25 -6.84 -3.53
C THR A 378 -6.69 -5.47 -3.18
N HIS A 379 -5.79 -4.90 -3.99
CA HIS A 379 -5.22 -3.58 -3.72
C HIS A 379 -6.28 -2.46 -3.80
N LYS A 380 -7.21 -2.54 -4.76
CA LYS A 380 -8.35 -1.61 -4.87
C LYS A 380 -9.32 -1.69 -3.68
N ARG A 381 -9.44 -2.87 -3.06
CA ARG A 381 -10.29 -3.16 -1.89
C ARG A 381 -9.56 -3.10 -0.54
N ARG A 382 -8.32 -2.58 -0.53
CA ARG A 382 -7.49 -2.49 0.66
C ARG A 382 -7.95 -1.36 1.59
N LEU A 383 -7.93 -1.64 2.89
CA LEU A 383 -8.18 -0.69 3.95
C LEU A 383 -6.87 -0.44 4.71
N SER A 384 -6.53 0.83 4.93
CA SER A 384 -5.34 1.24 5.67
C SER A 384 -5.71 2.10 6.88
N ALA A 385 -5.28 1.69 8.07
CA ALA A 385 -5.36 2.53 9.28
C ALA A 385 -4.24 3.60 9.33
N LEU A 386 -3.27 3.50 8.42
CA LEU A 386 -2.13 4.40 8.30
C LEU A 386 -2.44 5.61 7.42
N GLY A 387 -1.56 6.61 7.46
CA GLY A 387 -1.62 7.82 6.63
C GLY A 387 -2.13 9.05 7.37
N PRO A 388 -2.19 10.21 6.70
CA PRO A 388 -2.59 11.47 7.32
C PRO A 388 -3.99 11.39 7.93
N GLY A 389 -4.15 11.81 9.19
CA GLY A 389 -5.42 11.69 9.93
C GLY A 389 -5.73 10.32 10.52
N GLY A 390 -4.96 9.28 10.17
CA GLY A 390 -5.00 7.96 10.77
C GLY A 390 -3.95 7.79 11.87
N LEU A 391 -3.49 6.55 12.06
CA LEU A 391 -2.47 6.19 13.05
C LEU A 391 -1.07 6.16 12.43
N ALA A 392 -0.07 6.57 13.21
CA ALA A 392 1.32 6.29 12.88
C ALA A 392 1.68 4.86 13.31
N ARG A 393 2.48 4.14 12.51
CA ARG A 393 2.86 2.73 12.75
C ARG A 393 3.44 2.51 14.15
N GLU A 394 4.30 3.42 14.61
CA GLU A 394 4.99 3.33 15.91
C GLU A 394 4.07 3.62 17.11
N ARG A 395 2.95 4.32 16.88
CA ARG A 395 1.99 4.69 17.93
C ARG A 395 0.78 3.74 17.99
N ALA A 396 0.67 2.83 17.03
CA ALA A 396 -0.42 1.86 16.98
C ALA A 396 -0.17 0.75 18.00
N GLY A 397 -1.01 0.70 19.03
CA GLY A 397 -0.98 -0.37 20.04
C GLY A 397 -1.56 -1.70 19.52
N PHE A 398 -1.53 -2.72 20.37
CA PHE A 398 -1.99 -4.08 20.03
C PHE A 398 -3.50 -4.16 19.74
N ALA A 399 -4.35 -3.50 20.55
CA ALA A 399 -5.81 -3.56 20.39
C ALA A 399 -6.30 -3.17 18.98
N VAL A 400 -5.64 -2.21 18.32
CA VAL A 400 -6.01 -1.77 16.97
C VAL A 400 -5.67 -2.82 15.90
N ARG A 401 -4.71 -3.71 16.18
CA ARG A 401 -4.26 -4.77 15.27
C ARG A 401 -5.07 -6.05 15.43
N ASP A 402 -5.78 -6.19 16.54
CA ASP A 402 -6.58 -7.37 16.84
C ASP A 402 -7.87 -7.41 16.01
N ILE A 403 -8.46 -8.60 15.95
CA ILE A 403 -9.71 -8.83 15.24
C ILE A 403 -10.87 -8.51 16.20
N HIS A 404 -11.73 -7.59 15.80
CA HIS A 404 -12.91 -7.21 16.58
C HIS A 404 -14.17 -7.93 16.03
N PRO A 405 -15.14 -8.37 16.87
CA PRO A 405 -16.37 -9.03 16.41
C PRO A 405 -17.17 -8.28 15.34
N SER A 406 -17.27 -6.95 15.46
CA SER A 406 -17.85 -6.06 14.43
C SER A 406 -17.23 -6.19 13.02
N HIS A 407 -16.02 -6.74 12.87
CA HIS A 407 -15.40 -7.01 11.57
C HIS A 407 -16.15 -8.06 10.73
N TYR A 408 -16.96 -8.92 11.36
CA TYR A 408 -17.72 -9.96 10.68
C TYR A 408 -18.53 -9.38 9.52
N GLY A 409 -18.37 -9.96 8.33
CA GLY A 409 -19.07 -9.51 7.11
C GLY A 409 -18.54 -8.22 6.49
N ARG A 410 -17.56 -7.55 7.13
CA ARG A 410 -17.10 -6.19 6.77
C ARG A 410 -15.62 -6.16 6.40
N ILE A 411 -14.76 -6.63 7.29
CA ILE A 411 -13.30 -6.70 7.10
C ILE A 411 -12.88 -8.16 7.24
N CYS A 412 -12.07 -8.65 6.31
CA CYS A 412 -11.59 -10.02 6.36
C CYS A 412 -10.67 -10.22 7.58
N PRO A 413 -10.92 -11.25 8.42
CA PRO A 413 -10.06 -11.54 9.57
C PRO A 413 -8.76 -12.27 9.19
N VAL A 414 -8.66 -12.79 7.97
CA VAL A 414 -7.54 -13.62 7.49
C VAL A 414 -6.56 -12.81 6.66
N GLU A 415 -7.04 -12.01 5.70
CA GLU A 415 -6.15 -11.32 4.76
C GLU A 415 -5.54 -10.03 5.34
N THR A 416 -4.33 -10.17 5.88
CA THR A 416 -3.47 -9.06 6.34
C THR A 416 -2.00 -9.37 6.04
N PRO A 417 -1.12 -8.37 5.86
CA PRO A 417 0.32 -8.62 5.79
C PRO A 417 0.86 -9.28 7.08
N GLU A 418 1.82 -10.22 6.95
CA GLU A 418 2.50 -10.90 8.07
C GLU A 418 3.51 -10.01 8.81
N GLY A 419 3.93 -8.92 8.17
CA GLY A 419 5.01 -8.06 8.67
C GLY A 419 4.57 -7.03 9.72
N PRO A 420 5.32 -5.92 9.88
CA PRO A 420 5.05 -4.91 10.92
C PRO A 420 3.71 -4.17 10.75
N ASN A 421 3.02 -4.36 9.62
CA ASN A 421 1.73 -3.77 9.31
C ASN A 421 0.55 -4.73 9.57
N ALA A 422 0.78 -5.90 10.18
CA ALA A 422 -0.27 -6.84 10.56
C ALA A 422 -1.38 -6.15 11.36
N GLY A 423 -2.63 -6.34 10.94
CA GLY A 423 -3.83 -5.74 11.54
C GLY A 423 -4.05 -4.26 11.21
N LEU A 424 -3.03 -3.54 10.71
CA LEU A 424 -3.17 -2.13 10.30
C LEU A 424 -3.59 -1.97 8.83
N ILE A 425 -3.37 -3.02 8.05
CA ILE A 425 -3.79 -3.11 6.65
C ILE A 425 -4.65 -4.37 6.51
N GLY A 426 -5.91 -4.18 6.14
CA GLY A 426 -6.84 -5.28 5.89
C GLY A 426 -7.46 -5.18 4.50
N SER A 427 -8.25 -6.19 4.15
CA SER A 427 -9.08 -6.19 2.94
C SER A 427 -10.56 -6.16 3.31
N LEU A 428 -11.38 -5.52 2.49
CA LEU A 428 -12.82 -5.66 2.59
C LEU A 428 -13.26 -7.11 2.38
N ALA A 429 -14.29 -7.52 3.12
CA ALA A 429 -14.96 -8.78 2.87
C ALA A 429 -15.69 -8.78 1.52
N THR A 430 -16.12 -9.96 1.06
CA THR A 430 -16.71 -10.18 -0.29
C THR A 430 -17.95 -9.34 -0.56
N TYR A 431 -18.93 -9.30 0.36
CA TYR A 431 -20.21 -8.59 0.19
C TYR A 431 -20.23 -7.20 0.85
N ALA A 432 -19.13 -6.80 1.49
CA ALA A 432 -19.06 -5.54 2.21
C ALA A 432 -19.21 -4.34 1.27
N ARG A 433 -20.05 -3.38 1.68
CA ARG A 433 -20.26 -2.09 1.01
C ARG A 433 -19.96 -0.93 1.96
N VAL A 434 -19.78 0.26 1.40
CA VAL A 434 -19.60 1.49 2.19
C VAL A 434 -20.78 2.39 1.92
N ASN A 435 -21.48 2.80 2.99
CA ASN A 435 -22.61 3.70 2.89
C ASN A 435 -22.20 5.17 2.73
N GLU A 436 -23.19 6.06 2.61
CA GLU A 436 -22.97 7.50 2.41
C GLU A 436 -22.22 8.18 3.57
N TYR A 437 -22.33 7.64 4.78
CA TYR A 437 -21.62 8.14 5.97
C TYR A 437 -20.18 7.61 6.08
N GLY A 438 -19.83 6.61 5.28
CA GLY A 438 -18.53 5.94 5.29
C GLY A 438 -18.46 4.75 6.26
N PHE A 439 -19.57 4.26 6.81
CA PHE A 439 -19.58 3.01 7.58
C PHE A 439 -19.65 1.80 6.65
N ILE A 440 -19.06 0.69 7.10
CA ILE A 440 -19.09 -0.57 6.35
C ILE A 440 -20.38 -1.31 6.70
N GLU A 441 -21.13 -1.68 5.68
CA GLU A 441 -22.36 -2.45 5.78
C GLU A 441 -22.18 -3.82 5.15
N THR A 442 -22.99 -4.77 5.62
CA THR A 442 -23.01 -6.13 5.11
C THR A 442 -24.47 -6.60 4.97
N PRO A 443 -24.81 -7.36 3.91
CA PRO A 443 -26.19 -7.75 3.63
C PRO A 443 -26.64 -8.97 4.45
N TYR A 444 -27.91 -8.97 4.84
CA TYR A 444 -28.59 -10.07 5.51
C TYR A 444 -30.00 -10.29 4.97
N TYR A 445 -30.45 -11.54 4.93
CA TYR A 445 -31.85 -11.89 4.69
C TYR A 445 -32.70 -11.61 5.92
N VAL A 446 -33.88 -11.01 5.71
CA VAL A 446 -34.85 -10.77 6.79
C VAL A 446 -35.58 -12.09 7.14
N VAL A 447 -35.69 -12.39 8.43
CA VAL A 447 -36.46 -13.53 8.95
C VAL A 447 -37.78 -13.03 9.54
N LYS A 448 -38.89 -13.64 9.14
CA LYS A 448 -40.24 -13.36 9.69
C LYS A 448 -40.82 -14.66 10.20
N ASP A 449 -41.09 -14.74 11.51
CA ASP A 449 -41.66 -15.91 12.20
C ASP A 449 -40.89 -17.22 11.92
N GLY A 450 -39.56 -17.16 11.87
CA GLY A 450 -38.70 -18.33 11.57
C GLY A 450 -38.62 -18.73 10.09
N ILE A 451 -39.16 -17.90 9.18
CA ILE A 451 -39.08 -18.06 7.73
C ILE A 451 -38.11 -17.03 7.14
N VAL A 452 -37.10 -17.51 6.43
CA VAL A 452 -36.11 -16.69 5.71
C VAL A 452 -36.73 -16.17 4.41
N THR A 453 -36.90 -14.85 4.34
CA THR A 453 -37.47 -14.16 3.18
C THR A 453 -36.40 -13.80 2.15
N ASP A 454 -36.83 -13.38 0.94
CA ASP A 454 -35.91 -12.94 -0.12
C ASP A 454 -35.53 -11.44 0.01
N GLU A 455 -36.05 -10.76 1.04
CA GLU A 455 -35.76 -9.35 1.34
C GLU A 455 -34.36 -9.24 1.96
N ILE A 456 -33.51 -8.38 1.38
CA ILE A 456 -32.12 -8.16 1.83
C ILE A 456 -31.97 -6.76 2.40
N ASN A 457 -31.52 -6.69 3.66
CA ASN A 457 -31.17 -5.45 4.33
C ASN A 457 -29.66 -5.38 4.56
N TYR A 458 -29.06 -4.24 4.21
CA TYR A 458 -27.68 -3.92 4.55
C TYR A 458 -27.66 -3.32 5.95
N LEU A 459 -26.88 -3.92 6.86
CA LEU A 459 -26.79 -3.46 8.24
C LEU A 459 -25.38 -2.93 8.54
N SER A 460 -25.32 -1.75 9.14
CA SER A 460 -24.11 -1.20 9.76
C SER A 460 -23.76 -1.96 11.04
N ALA A 461 -22.53 -1.79 11.55
CA ALA A 461 -22.07 -2.52 12.72
C ALA A 461 -22.93 -2.25 13.96
N ASP A 462 -23.34 -0.99 14.15
CA ASP A 462 -24.16 -0.56 15.28
C ASP A 462 -25.65 -0.96 15.15
N GLU A 463 -26.18 -1.10 13.94
CA GLU A 463 -27.53 -1.66 13.73
C GLU A 463 -27.56 -3.17 14.00
N GLU A 464 -26.52 -3.89 13.56
CA GLU A 464 -26.37 -5.32 13.77
C GLU A 464 -26.40 -5.70 15.26
N GLU A 465 -25.80 -4.89 16.14
CA GLU A 465 -25.78 -5.18 17.59
C GLU A 465 -27.17 -5.20 18.25
N THR A 466 -28.16 -4.53 17.64
CA THR A 466 -29.53 -4.48 18.15
C THR A 466 -30.38 -5.68 17.71
N SER A 467 -29.89 -6.45 16.74
CA SER A 467 -30.62 -7.56 16.12
C SER A 467 -29.95 -8.91 16.40
N ARG A 468 -30.70 -10.00 16.30
CA ARG A 468 -30.17 -11.37 16.44
C ARG A 468 -29.87 -11.93 15.06
N VAL A 469 -28.58 -12.08 14.77
CA VAL A 469 -28.12 -12.44 13.42
C VAL A 469 -27.52 -13.85 13.41
N ALA A 470 -28.16 -14.75 12.68
CA ALA A 470 -27.67 -16.10 12.44
C ALA A 470 -26.68 -16.13 11.25
N PRO A 471 -25.71 -17.07 11.24
CA PRO A 471 -24.77 -17.23 10.14
C PRO A 471 -25.47 -17.74 8.86
N GLY A 472 -24.80 -17.59 7.71
CA GLY A 472 -25.38 -17.94 6.40
C GLY A 472 -25.36 -19.43 6.05
N ASP A 473 -24.94 -20.29 6.97
CA ASP A 473 -24.79 -21.74 6.80
C ASP A 473 -25.86 -22.55 7.57
N ILE A 474 -26.87 -21.89 8.13
CA ILE A 474 -27.94 -22.58 8.86
C ILE A 474 -28.78 -23.48 7.93
N PRO A 475 -29.29 -24.63 8.43
CA PRO A 475 -30.14 -25.51 7.64
C PRO A 475 -31.55 -24.90 7.45
N ILE A 476 -31.98 -24.82 6.19
CA ILE A 476 -33.26 -24.23 5.78
C ILE A 476 -34.00 -25.22 4.86
N ASP A 477 -35.29 -25.40 5.10
CA ASP A 477 -36.19 -26.20 4.27
C ASP A 477 -36.47 -25.53 2.91
N PRO A 478 -36.97 -26.26 1.90
CA PRO A 478 -37.31 -25.67 0.59
C PRO A 478 -38.27 -24.48 0.64
N ASP A 479 -39.16 -24.44 1.64
CA ASP A 479 -40.11 -23.36 1.88
C ASP A 479 -39.50 -22.15 2.61
N GLY A 480 -38.20 -22.18 2.94
CA GLY A 480 -37.49 -21.09 3.61
C GLY A 480 -37.56 -21.13 5.14
N LYS A 481 -38.21 -22.13 5.74
CA LYS A 481 -38.28 -22.30 7.19
C LYS A 481 -36.97 -22.87 7.73
N ILE A 482 -36.52 -22.36 8.87
CA ILE A 482 -35.34 -22.90 9.56
C ILE A 482 -35.67 -24.30 10.12
N SER A 483 -34.90 -25.31 9.72
CA SER A 483 -35.21 -26.72 10.02
C SER A 483 -34.93 -27.13 11.47
N VAL A 484 -34.12 -26.36 12.20
CA VAL A 484 -33.69 -26.66 13.58
C VAL A 484 -34.36 -25.72 14.59
N ASP A 485 -34.67 -26.25 15.77
CA ASP A 485 -35.31 -25.47 16.84
C ASP A 485 -34.35 -24.49 17.52
N GLN A 486 -33.06 -24.86 17.61
CA GLN A 486 -32.01 -24.02 18.18
C GLN A 486 -30.97 -23.67 17.13
N VAL A 487 -30.66 -22.37 17.03
CA VAL A 487 -29.75 -21.81 16.05
C VAL A 487 -28.70 -20.96 16.76
N PRO A 488 -27.42 -21.06 16.37
CA PRO A 488 -26.43 -20.09 16.80
C PRO A 488 -26.71 -18.71 16.19
N PHE A 489 -26.77 -17.67 17.02
CA PHE A 489 -26.86 -16.29 16.54
C PHE A 489 -25.95 -15.36 17.34
N ARG A 490 -25.56 -14.28 16.69
CA ARG A 490 -24.82 -13.19 17.30
C ARG A 490 -25.79 -12.13 17.79
N TYR A 491 -25.59 -11.65 19.02
CA TYR A 491 -26.36 -10.57 19.62
C TYR A 491 -25.43 -9.74 20.52
N ARG A 492 -25.39 -8.41 20.31
CA ARG A 492 -24.51 -7.49 21.05
C ARG A 492 -23.04 -7.93 21.08
N SER A 493 -22.51 -8.31 19.91
CA SER A 493 -21.13 -8.78 19.75
C SER A 493 -20.78 -10.09 20.48
N GLU A 494 -21.75 -10.80 21.07
CA GLU A 494 -21.58 -12.12 21.68
C GLU A 494 -22.23 -13.23 20.84
N PHE A 495 -21.64 -14.43 20.87
CA PHE A 495 -22.18 -15.62 20.20
C PHE A 495 -22.98 -16.45 21.20
N THR A 496 -24.24 -16.69 20.91
CA THR A 496 -25.16 -17.45 21.78
C THR A 496 -26.02 -18.41 20.96
N ILE A 497 -26.61 -19.41 21.61
CA ILE A 497 -27.54 -20.35 20.98
C ILE A 497 -28.93 -20.09 21.55
N GLY A 498 -29.96 -20.02 20.69
CA GLY A 498 -31.34 -19.88 21.13
C GLY A 498 -32.35 -20.29 20.07
N GLU A 499 -33.62 -20.02 20.32
CA GLU A 499 -34.73 -20.48 19.48
C GLU A 499 -34.70 -19.86 18.07
N SER A 500 -34.96 -20.66 17.04
CA SER A 500 -34.97 -20.22 15.63
C SER A 500 -36.01 -19.13 15.33
N VAL A 501 -37.15 -19.14 16.04
CA VAL A 501 -38.22 -18.13 15.90
C VAL A 501 -37.77 -16.74 16.34
N LYS A 502 -36.74 -16.65 17.19
CA LYS A 502 -36.20 -15.40 17.73
C LYS A 502 -35.14 -14.76 16.83
N VAL A 503 -34.76 -15.40 15.73
CA VAL A 503 -33.76 -14.90 14.79
C VAL A 503 -34.39 -13.82 13.92
N ASP A 504 -33.75 -12.66 13.83
CA ASP A 504 -34.23 -11.52 13.04
C ASP A 504 -33.64 -11.52 11.62
N TYR A 505 -32.38 -11.95 11.50
CA TYR A 505 -31.62 -11.91 10.24
C TYR A 505 -30.72 -13.13 10.05
N VAL A 506 -30.47 -13.48 8.79
CA VAL A 506 -29.57 -14.58 8.38
C VAL A 506 -28.56 -14.08 7.36
N GLY A 507 -27.30 -14.51 7.48
CA GLY A 507 -26.25 -14.21 6.49
C GLY A 507 -26.63 -14.61 5.07
N VAL A 508 -26.26 -13.79 4.07
CA VAL A 508 -26.57 -14.12 2.66
C VAL A 508 -25.74 -15.28 2.10
N SER A 509 -24.51 -15.43 2.62
CA SER A 509 -23.57 -16.45 2.18
C SER A 509 -22.51 -16.71 3.25
N PRO A 510 -22.04 -17.94 3.44
CA PRO A 510 -20.96 -18.24 4.39
C PRO A 510 -19.63 -17.53 4.05
N ILE A 511 -19.36 -17.27 2.76
CA ILE A 511 -18.13 -16.57 2.35
C ILE A 511 -18.16 -15.06 2.68
N GLN A 512 -19.30 -14.54 3.18
CA GLN A 512 -19.46 -13.12 3.51
C GLN A 512 -18.41 -12.59 4.50
N ILE A 513 -17.80 -13.47 5.29
CA ILE A 513 -16.85 -13.11 6.34
C ILE A 513 -15.40 -12.94 5.86
N ILE A 514 -15.07 -13.48 4.70
CA ILE A 514 -13.70 -13.49 4.16
C ILE A 514 -13.57 -12.58 2.93
N SER A 515 -12.32 -12.26 2.56
CA SER A 515 -12.04 -11.46 1.36
C SER A 515 -12.09 -12.30 0.10
N VAL A 516 -12.02 -11.64 -1.06
CA VAL A 516 -11.95 -12.30 -2.37
C VAL A 516 -10.73 -13.23 -2.45
N GLY A 517 -9.55 -12.78 -2.02
CA GLY A 517 -8.32 -13.59 -2.07
C GLY A 517 -8.38 -14.84 -1.20
N THR A 518 -9.00 -14.74 -0.02
CA THR A 518 -9.19 -15.90 0.86
C THR A 518 -10.27 -16.84 0.33
N SER A 519 -11.31 -16.32 -0.33
CA SER A 519 -12.41 -17.12 -0.90
C SER A 519 -12.02 -17.95 -2.12
N LEU A 520 -10.82 -17.74 -2.67
CA LEU A 520 -10.25 -18.52 -3.79
C LEU A 520 -9.45 -19.75 -3.32
N ILE A 521 -9.35 -19.97 -2.01
CA ILE A 521 -8.73 -21.16 -1.41
C ILE A 521 -9.84 -22.21 -1.25
N PRO A 522 -9.81 -23.34 -2.00
CA PRO A 522 -10.74 -24.44 -1.75
C PRO A 522 -10.45 -25.06 -0.38
N PHE A 523 -11.45 -25.66 0.26
CA PHE A 523 -11.29 -26.28 1.59
C PHE A 523 -10.63 -25.35 2.63
N VAL A 524 -11.01 -24.07 2.64
CA VAL A 524 -10.37 -23.05 3.50
C VAL A 524 -10.59 -23.33 4.99
N GLU A 525 -11.75 -23.89 5.33
CA GLU A 525 -12.17 -24.35 6.66
C GLU A 525 -11.28 -25.44 7.24
N HIS A 526 -10.55 -26.18 6.39
CA HIS A 526 -9.59 -27.22 6.78
C HIS A 526 -8.15 -26.70 6.93
N ASN A 527 -7.97 -25.37 6.92
CA ASN A 527 -6.67 -24.73 7.11
C ASN A 527 -6.67 -23.86 8.37
N ASP A 528 -5.57 -23.93 9.14
CA ASP A 528 -5.30 -22.94 10.18
C ASP A 528 -5.28 -21.51 9.59
N ALA A 529 -5.80 -20.55 10.36
CA ALA A 529 -5.95 -19.17 9.92
C ALA A 529 -4.61 -18.54 9.47
N ASN A 530 -3.49 -18.88 10.10
CA ASN A 530 -2.18 -18.36 9.70
C ASN A 530 -1.77 -18.89 8.32
N ARG A 531 -2.13 -20.13 7.98
CA ARG A 531 -1.84 -20.73 6.68
C ARG A 531 -2.77 -20.21 5.60
N ALA A 532 -4.05 -20.01 5.91
CA ALA A 532 -4.97 -19.33 5.00
C ALA A 532 -4.51 -17.89 4.71
N LEU A 533 -4.01 -17.17 5.71
CA LEU A 533 -3.42 -15.84 5.57
C LEU A 533 -2.23 -15.86 4.61
N MET A 534 -1.28 -16.78 4.81
CA MET A 534 -0.14 -16.95 3.91
C MET A 534 -0.61 -17.30 2.49
N GLY A 535 -1.58 -18.21 2.36
CA GLY A 535 -2.16 -18.61 1.08
C GLY A 535 -2.76 -17.44 0.31
N SER A 536 -3.63 -16.65 0.95
CA SER A 536 -4.22 -15.44 0.36
C SER A 536 -3.15 -14.43 -0.05
N ASN A 537 -2.12 -14.23 0.79
CA ASN A 537 -1.03 -13.31 0.50
C ASN A 537 -0.16 -13.76 -0.69
N MET A 538 0.13 -15.06 -0.79
CA MET A 538 1.00 -15.60 -1.84
C MET A 538 0.30 -15.72 -3.19
N GLN A 539 -1.02 -15.91 -3.23
CA GLN A 539 -1.78 -15.86 -4.48
C GLN A 539 -1.59 -14.51 -5.20
N ARG A 540 -1.50 -13.39 -4.46
CA ARG A 540 -1.20 -12.07 -5.04
C ARG A 540 0.21 -11.93 -5.60
N GLN A 541 1.12 -12.81 -5.20
CA GLN A 541 2.53 -12.81 -5.63
C GLN A 541 2.77 -13.74 -6.82
N ALA A 542 1.74 -14.43 -7.32
CA ALA A 542 1.86 -15.36 -8.42
C ALA A 542 2.14 -14.64 -9.74
N VAL A 543 3.16 -15.07 -10.48
CA VAL A 543 3.57 -14.45 -11.74
C VAL A 543 2.71 -14.96 -12.90
N PRO A 544 2.30 -14.11 -13.85
CA PRO A 544 1.60 -14.55 -15.05
C PRO A 544 2.46 -15.47 -15.90
N LEU A 545 1.94 -16.67 -16.14
CA LEU A 545 2.61 -17.69 -16.94
C LEU A 545 2.38 -17.46 -18.43
N TYR A 546 3.32 -17.94 -19.24
CA TYR A 546 3.26 -17.88 -20.70
C TYR A 546 1.98 -18.53 -21.26
N LYS A 547 1.56 -19.65 -20.64
CA LYS A 547 0.29 -20.33 -20.86
C LYS A 547 -0.46 -20.39 -19.53
N ALA A 548 -1.54 -19.63 -19.41
CA ALA A 548 -2.46 -19.75 -18.27
C ALA A 548 -3.24 -21.07 -18.36
N GLU A 549 -3.76 -21.54 -17.23
CA GLU A 549 -4.62 -22.71 -17.15
C GLU A 549 -5.48 -22.61 -15.89
N ARG A 550 -6.79 -22.80 -16.06
CA ARG A 550 -7.74 -22.76 -14.95
C ARG A 550 -7.52 -23.92 -13.98
N PRO A 551 -7.74 -23.72 -12.67
CA PRO A 551 -7.60 -24.78 -11.68
C PRO A 551 -8.64 -25.90 -11.92
N VAL A 552 -8.24 -27.17 -11.76
CA VAL A 552 -9.19 -28.30 -11.82
C VAL A 552 -10.12 -28.34 -10.60
N VAL A 553 -9.65 -27.84 -9.46
CA VAL A 553 -10.42 -27.64 -8.23
C VAL A 553 -10.49 -26.14 -7.96
N GLY A 554 -11.63 -25.52 -8.30
CA GLY A 554 -11.90 -24.10 -8.08
C GLY A 554 -12.91 -23.87 -6.95
N THR A 555 -13.23 -22.61 -6.66
CA THR A 555 -14.31 -22.24 -5.71
C THR A 555 -15.55 -21.66 -6.37
N GLY A 556 -15.48 -21.37 -7.68
CA GLY A 556 -16.53 -20.71 -8.47
C GLY A 556 -16.45 -19.18 -8.45
N LEU A 557 -15.55 -18.59 -7.66
CA LEU A 557 -15.32 -17.13 -7.62
C LEU A 557 -14.32 -16.64 -8.67
N GLU A 558 -13.56 -17.54 -9.30
CA GLU A 558 -12.48 -17.23 -10.23
C GLU A 558 -12.96 -16.34 -11.38
N LYS A 559 -14.11 -16.68 -11.97
CA LYS A 559 -14.72 -15.93 -13.08
C LYS A 559 -15.06 -14.50 -12.68
N ARG A 560 -15.70 -14.32 -11.51
CA ARG A 560 -16.10 -13.00 -11.02
C ARG A 560 -14.88 -12.15 -10.66
N ALA A 561 -13.90 -12.74 -9.97
CA ALA A 561 -12.65 -12.07 -9.62
C ALA A 561 -11.87 -11.60 -10.87
N ALA A 562 -11.81 -12.43 -11.91
CA ALA A 562 -11.14 -12.09 -13.16
C ALA A 562 -11.85 -10.96 -13.92
N CYS A 563 -13.18 -11.03 -14.05
CA CYS A 563 -13.97 -10.01 -14.76
C CYS A 563 -13.93 -8.65 -14.03
N ASP A 564 -14.17 -8.63 -12.72
CA ASP A 564 -14.21 -7.39 -11.94
C ASP A 564 -12.82 -6.75 -11.76
N SER A 565 -11.73 -7.49 -11.94
CA SER A 565 -10.38 -6.93 -11.94
C SER A 565 -10.16 -5.87 -13.03
N GLY A 566 -10.90 -5.98 -14.14
CA GLY A 566 -10.72 -5.18 -15.36
C GLY A 566 -9.53 -5.60 -16.22
N MET A 567 -8.94 -6.78 -15.97
CA MET A 567 -7.90 -7.38 -16.84
C MET A 567 -8.52 -8.18 -18.00
N VAL A 568 -9.62 -8.88 -17.73
CA VAL A 568 -10.44 -9.53 -18.76
C VAL A 568 -11.26 -8.46 -19.46
N LEU A 569 -11.24 -8.45 -20.79
CA LEU A 569 -12.07 -7.54 -21.57
C LEU A 569 -13.49 -8.12 -21.61
N VAL A 570 -14.48 -7.39 -21.09
CA VAL A 570 -15.89 -7.78 -21.09
C VAL A 570 -16.70 -6.96 -22.10
N SER A 571 -17.77 -7.55 -22.65
CA SER A 571 -18.63 -6.85 -23.60
C SER A 571 -19.55 -5.86 -22.89
N GLU A 572 -19.55 -4.60 -23.32
CA GLU A 572 -20.51 -3.60 -22.83
C GLU A 572 -21.84 -3.64 -23.58
N HIS A 573 -21.82 -4.20 -24.79
CA HIS A 573 -22.94 -4.21 -25.72
C HIS A 573 -23.34 -5.65 -26.08
N GLU A 574 -24.64 -5.87 -26.23
CA GLU A 574 -25.16 -7.13 -26.77
C GLU A 574 -25.10 -7.08 -28.30
N GLY A 575 -24.59 -8.13 -28.92
CA GLY A 575 -24.42 -8.15 -30.37
C GLY A 575 -23.76 -9.43 -30.89
N VAL A 576 -23.34 -9.38 -32.14
CA VAL A 576 -22.59 -10.44 -32.80
C VAL A 576 -21.17 -9.95 -33.07
N VAL A 577 -20.20 -10.82 -32.82
CA VAL A 577 -18.79 -10.54 -33.11
C VAL A 577 -18.60 -10.51 -34.63
N ASP A 578 -18.30 -9.33 -35.16
CA ASP A 578 -18.12 -9.08 -36.60
C ASP A 578 -16.69 -9.41 -37.04
N TYR A 579 -15.71 -9.03 -36.22
CA TYR A 579 -14.29 -9.13 -36.54
C TYR A 579 -13.44 -9.38 -35.29
N VAL A 580 -12.43 -10.24 -35.41
CA VAL A 580 -11.49 -10.59 -34.32
C VAL A 580 -10.08 -10.69 -34.87
N THR A 581 -9.13 -10.01 -34.23
CA THR A 581 -7.69 -10.19 -34.41
C THR A 581 -6.99 -10.29 -33.06
N SER A 582 -5.66 -10.47 -33.08
CA SER A 582 -4.86 -10.42 -31.85
C SER A 582 -4.89 -9.06 -31.16
N ASP A 583 -5.26 -7.98 -31.87
CA ASP A 583 -5.09 -6.60 -31.43
C ASP A 583 -6.43 -5.90 -31.18
N GLU A 584 -7.53 -6.39 -31.77
CA GLU A 584 -8.87 -5.82 -31.56
C GLU A 584 -10.01 -6.83 -31.75
N VAL A 585 -11.13 -6.53 -31.10
CA VAL A 585 -12.42 -7.22 -31.25
C VAL A 585 -13.48 -6.19 -31.62
N ARG A 586 -14.30 -6.49 -32.64
CA ARG A 586 -15.42 -5.63 -33.06
C ARG A 586 -16.75 -6.33 -32.89
N ILE A 587 -17.68 -5.66 -32.21
CA ILE A 587 -19.04 -6.15 -31.96
C ILE A 587 -20.02 -5.29 -32.73
N LYS A 588 -20.87 -5.94 -33.52
CA LYS A 588 -21.99 -5.30 -34.19
C LYS A 588 -23.24 -5.47 -33.33
N ASP A 589 -23.77 -4.36 -32.83
CA ASP A 589 -24.99 -4.38 -32.04
C ASP A 589 -26.25 -4.64 -32.89
N LYS A 590 -27.39 -4.80 -32.20
CA LYS A 590 -28.70 -5.00 -32.85
C LYS A 590 -29.13 -3.82 -33.76
N GLN A 591 -28.53 -2.63 -33.57
CA GLN A 591 -28.81 -1.41 -34.33
C GLN A 591 -27.86 -1.25 -35.53
N GLY A 592 -26.90 -2.17 -35.70
CA GLY A 592 -25.91 -2.15 -36.78
C GLY A 592 -24.69 -1.26 -36.51
N LYS A 593 -24.56 -0.66 -35.32
CA LYS A 593 -23.38 0.12 -34.92
C LYS A 593 -22.27 -0.84 -34.49
N ILE A 594 -21.05 -0.53 -34.93
CA ILE A 594 -19.84 -1.31 -34.64
C ILE A 594 -19.12 -0.67 -33.45
N HIS A 595 -18.93 -1.46 -32.40
CA HIS A 595 -18.16 -1.10 -31.22
C HIS A 595 -16.81 -1.80 -31.28
N LYS A 596 -15.72 -1.04 -31.19
CA LYS A 596 -14.34 -1.54 -31.29
C LYS A 596 -13.72 -1.58 -29.90
N TYR A 597 -13.12 -2.73 -29.58
CA TYR A 597 -12.36 -2.95 -28.36
C TYR A 597 -10.91 -3.25 -28.72
N ALA A 598 -9.97 -2.43 -28.24
CA ALA A 598 -8.52 -2.66 -28.44
C ALA A 598 -7.98 -3.60 -27.34
N LEU A 599 -7.03 -4.46 -27.71
CA LEU A 599 -6.40 -5.42 -26.81
C LEU A 599 -4.99 -4.98 -26.42
N MET A 600 -4.65 -5.14 -25.14
CA MET A 600 -3.30 -4.87 -24.63
C MET A 600 -2.32 -5.97 -25.04
N LYS A 601 -1.23 -5.63 -25.73
CA LYS A 601 -0.23 -6.60 -26.21
C LYS A 601 1.15 -6.31 -25.64
N PHE A 602 1.71 -7.30 -24.92
CA PHE A 602 3.06 -7.25 -24.35
C PHE A 602 3.36 -5.93 -23.61
N VAL A 603 2.41 -5.46 -22.82
CA VAL A 603 2.55 -4.22 -22.04
C VAL A 603 3.26 -4.56 -20.74
N ARG A 604 4.25 -3.74 -20.37
CA ARG A 604 4.94 -3.83 -19.08
C ARG A 604 4.01 -3.45 -17.93
N SER A 605 3.94 -4.28 -16.89
CA SER A 605 3.30 -3.95 -15.60
C SER A 605 4.24 -3.16 -14.67
N ASN A 606 3.71 -2.64 -13.56
CA ASN A 606 4.53 -1.99 -12.54
C ASN A 606 5.60 -2.90 -11.88
N GLN A 607 5.43 -4.22 -11.90
CA GLN A 607 6.34 -5.22 -11.32
C GLN A 607 7.12 -5.98 -12.42
N ASP A 608 7.28 -5.36 -13.59
CA ASP A 608 8.05 -5.90 -14.73
C ASP A 608 7.50 -7.23 -15.30
N THR A 609 6.28 -7.63 -14.90
CA THR A 609 5.56 -8.74 -15.53
C THR A 609 4.88 -8.29 -16.83
N CYS A 610 4.49 -9.26 -17.67
CA CYS A 610 3.86 -9.03 -18.96
C CYS A 610 2.32 -9.04 -18.88
N LEU A 611 1.70 -7.90 -19.21
CA LEU A 611 0.27 -7.78 -19.45
C LEU A 611 -0.04 -8.05 -20.92
N ASN A 612 -0.76 -9.13 -21.21
CA ASN A 612 -1.07 -9.53 -22.57
C ASN A 612 -2.48 -10.12 -22.65
N GLN A 613 -3.31 -9.53 -23.50
CA GLN A 613 -4.66 -9.99 -23.78
C GLN A 613 -4.73 -10.86 -25.03
N LYS A 614 -5.60 -11.87 -25.00
CA LYS A 614 -5.85 -12.82 -26.09
C LYS A 614 -7.35 -12.97 -26.30
N PRO A 615 -7.87 -12.78 -27.52
CA PRO A 615 -9.29 -12.96 -27.79
C PRO A 615 -9.70 -14.42 -27.54
N ILE A 616 -10.85 -14.61 -26.89
CA ILE A 616 -11.46 -15.94 -26.70
C ILE A 616 -12.65 -16.16 -27.64
N VAL A 617 -13.26 -15.06 -28.11
CA VAL A 617 -14.38 -15.10 -29.05
C VAL A 617 -13.92 -15.30 -30.49
N ARG A 618 -14.84 -15.79 -31.33
CA ARG A 618 -14.66 -15.97 -32.77
C ARG A 618 -15.69 -15.16 -33.53
N ALA A 619 -15.37 -14.77 -34.77
CA ALA A 619 -16.31 -14.09 -35.65
C ALA A 619 -17.58 -14.94 -35.83
N GLY A 620 -18.75 -14.30 -35.76
CA GLY A 620 -20.07 -14.93 -35.79
C GLY A 620 -20.63 -15.36 -34.43
N MET A 621 -19.85 -15.31 -33.34
CA MET A 621 -20.37 -15.60 -32.00
C MET A 621 -21.30 -14.49 -31.51
N SER A 622 -22.42 -14.87 -30.90
CA SER A 622 -23.31 -13.93 -30.19
C SER A 622 -22.80 -13.72 -28.77
N VAL A 623 -22.78 -12.47 -28.32
CA VAL A 623 -22.28 -12.08 -27.00
C VAL A 623 -23.29 -11.20 -26.29
N LYS A 624 -23.44 -11.40 -24.98
CA LYS A 624 -24.27 -10.59 -24.10
C LYS A 624 -23.40 -9.56 -23.37
N LYS A 625 -24.07 -8.54 -22.82
CA LYS A 625 -23.42 -7.60 -21.92
C LYS A 625 -22.85 -8.35 -20.71
N GLY A 626 -21.57 -8.16 -20.41
CA GLY A 626 -20.84 -8.82 -19.34
C GLY A 626 -20.08 -10.09 -19.76
N ASP A 627 -20.28 -10.60 -20.98
CA ASP A 627 -19.55 -11.78 -21.45
C ASP A 627 -18.07 -11.44 -21.71
N PRO A 628 -17.13 -12.31 -21.34
CA PRO A 628 -15.71 -12.10 -21.61
C PRO A 628 -15.43 -12.23 -23.12
N LEU A 629 -14.68 -11.27 -23.65
CA LEU A 629 -14.27 -11.18 -25.06
C LEU A 629 -12.82 -11.60 -25.26
N ALA A 630 -11.96 -11.26 -24.30
CA ALA A 630 -10.54 -11.59 -24.31
C ALA A 630 -10.04 -11.86 -22.90
N ASP A 631 -9.26 -12.93 -22.76
CA ASP A 631 -8.47 -13.22 -21.57
C ASP A 631 -7.32 -12.22 -21.47
N GLY A 632 -6.88 -11.91 -20.26
CA GLY A 632 -5.68 -11.13 -19.98
C GLY A 632 -4.56 -11.94 -19.33
N ALA A 633 -3.74 -11.26 -18.52
CA ALA A 633 -2.68 -11.90 -17.76
C ALA A 633 -3.28 -12.79 -16.64
N SER A 634 -2.77 -14.02 -16.50
CA SER A 634 -3.25 -15.00 -15.51
C SER A 634 -4.76 -15.28 -15.56
N THR A 635 -5.33 -15.40 -16.77
CA THR A 635 -6.73 -15.80 -16.96
C THR A 635 -6.88 -16.81 -18.09
N ASP A 636 -7.87 -17.69 -18.01
CA ASP A 636 -8.20 -18.70 -19.01
C ASP A 636 -9.73 -18.86 -19.10
N GLN A 637 -10.32 -18.65 -20.27
CA GLN A 637 -11.78 -18.69 -20.50
C GLN A 637 -12.59 -17.75 -19.59
N GLY A 638 -12.03 -16.58 -19.25
CA GLY A 638 -12.63 -15.60 -18.36
C GLY A 638 -12.52 -15.94 -16.87
N GLU A 639 -11.82 -17.01 -16.49
CA GLU A 639 -11.54 -17.40 -15.11
C GLU A 639 -10.12 -17.00 -14.68
N LEU A 640 -9.95 -16.75 -13.39
CA LEU A 640 -8.65 -16.44 -12.80
C LEU A 640 -7.76 -17.70 -12.73
N SER A 641 -6.57 -17.60 -13.32
CA SER A 641 -5.65 -18.72 -13.57
C SER A 641 -4.23 -18.34 -13.17
N LEU A 642 -3.93 -18.44 -11.87
CA LEU A 642 -2.67 -17.98 -11.27
C LEU A 642 -1.50 -18.97 -11.34
N GLY A 643 -1.77 -20.25 -11.66
CA GLY A 643 -0.81 -21.34 -11.55
C GLY A 643 -1.06 -22.45 -12.58
N LYS A 644 -0.66 -23.66 -12.24
CA LYS A 644 -0.80 -24.87 -13.08
C LYS A 644 -1.29 -26.05 -12.26
N ASN A 645 -2.09 -26.90 -12.89
CA ASN A 645 -2.44 -28.22 -12.37
C ASN A 645 -1.26 -29.16 -12.67
N VAL A 646 -0.62 -29.67 -11.63
CA VAL A 646 0.56 -30.54 -11.74
C VAL A 646 0.37 -31.79 -10.90
N LEU A 647 0.92 -32.92 -11.35
CA LEU A 647 0.81 -34.17 -10.62
C LEU A 647 1.78 -34.15 -9.44
N VAL A 648 1.23 -34.11 -8.22
CA VAL A 648 1.99 -34.02 -6.97
C VAL A 648 1.97 -35.34 -6.23
N ALA A 649 3.12 -35.75 -5.68
CA ALA A 649 3.24 -36.85 -4.72
C ALA A 649 3.69 -36.35 -3.35
N PHE A 650 3.04 -36.83 -2.28
CA PHE A 650 3.44 -36.55 -0.90
C PHE A 650 4.30 -37.66 -0.31
N MET A 651 5.61 -37.57 -0.53
CA MET A 651 6.59 -38.48 0.05
C MET A 651 7.95 -37.79 0.25
N PRO A 652 8.73 -38.14 1.28
CA PRO A 652 10.13 -37.75 1.33
C PRO A 652 10.89 -38.41 0.17
N TRP A 653 11.82 -37.68 -0.45
CA TRP A 653 12.62 -38.23 -1.55
C TRP A 653 14.08 -37.80 -1.41
N GLU A 654 14.94 -38.74 -0.97
CA GLU A 654 16.40 -38.58 -0.84
C GLU A 654 16.87 -37.29 -0.14
N GLY A 655 16.04 -36.71 0.73
CA GLY A 655 16.32 -35.43 1.40
C GLY A 655 16.26 -34.19 0.52
N TYR A 656 15.95 -34.30 -0.79
CA TYR A 656 15.86 -33.13 -1.65
C TYR A 656 14.65 -32.25 -1.33
N ASN A 657 13.59 -32.82 -0.76
CA ASN A 657 12.44 -32.08 -0.25
C ASN A 657 12.48 -31.96 1.29
N TYR A 658 13.67 -31.93 1.89
CA TYR A 658 13.83 -31.68 3.33
C TYR A 658 13.25 -30.31 3.72
N GLU A 659 12.62 -30.24 4.91
CA GLU A 659 11.82 -29.10 5.37
C GLU A 659 10.77 -28.67 4.33
N ASP A 660 10.94 -27.48 3.75
CA ASP A 660 10.05 -26.85 2.78
C ASP A 660 10.61 -26.89 1.35
N ALA A 661 11.70 -27.62 1.11
CA ALA A 661 12.25 -27.74 -0.23
C ALA A 661 11.29 -28.49 -1.16
N ILE A 662 11.28 -28.09 -2.43
CA ILE A 662 10.43 -28.69 -3.46
C ILE A 662 11.32 -29.34 -4.52
N LEU A 663 11.00 -30.60 -4.82
CA LEU A 663 11.60 -31.36 -5.91
C LEU A 663 10.71 -31.26 -7.15
N ILE A 664 11.28 -30.95 -8.31
CA ILE A 664 10.52 -30.86 -9.56
C ILE A 664 11.11 -31.74 -10.66
N SER A 665 10.24 -32.20 -11.56
CA SER A 665 10.62 -32.89 -12.79
C SER A 665 11.13 -31.91 -13.85
N ASP A 666 12.14 -32.32 -14.63
CA ASP A 666 12.67 -31.55 -15.76
C ASP A 666 11.61 -31.34 -16.85
N ARG A 667 10.59 -32.20 -16.93
CA ARG A 667 9.41 -32.01 -17.79
C ARG A 667 8.80 -30.63 -17.61
N VAL A 668 8.71 -30.17 -16.37
CA VAL A 668 8.11 -28.88 -16.00
C VAL A 668 8.89 -27.70 -16.61
N SER A 669 10.23 -27.83 -16.69
CA SER A 669 11.12 -26.83 -17.30
C SER A 669 11.17 -26.93 -18.83
N HIS A 670 11.21 -28.16 -19.34
CA HIS A 670 11.27 -28.48 -20.75
C HIS A 670 10.00 -28.00 -21.49
N ASP A 671 8.82 -28.31 -20.96
CA ASP A 671 7.52 -28.02 -21.57
C ASP A 671 7.02 -26.58 -21.30
N ASP A 672 7.88 -25.74 -20.70
CA ASP A 672 7.61 -24.35 -20.35
C ASP A 672 6.40 -24.16 -19.40
N VAL A 673 6.11 -25.14 -18.54
CA VAL A 673 4.92 -25.16 -17.65
C VAL A 673 4.85 -23.91 -16.76
N TYR A 674 5.97 -23.56 -16.11
CA TYR A 674 6.10 -22.39 -15.23
C TYR A 674 6.98 -21.28 -15.82
N THR A 675 6.94 -21.12 -17.13
CA THR A 675 7.70 -20.04 -17.79
C THR A 675 6.91 -18.73 -17.76
N SER A 676 7.56 -17.64 -17.36
CA SER A 676 6.99 -16.29 -17.33
C SER A 676 7.73 -15.35 -18.29
N ILE A 677 7.05 -14.30 -18.74
CA ILE A 677 7.67 -13.22 -19.53
C ILE A 677 7.78 -11.99 -18.64
N HIS A 678 9.00 -11.44 -18.55
CA HIS A 678 9.30 -10.21 -17.85
C HIS A 678 9.74 -9.16 -18.86
N ILE A 679 9.31 -7.91 -18.67
CA ILE A 679 9.62 -6.79 -19.56
C ILE A 679 10.24 -5.68 -18.72
N GLU A 680 11.54 -5.48 -18.90
CA GLU A 680 12.31 -4.44 -18.23
C GLU A 680 12.30 -3.15 -19.06
N LYS A 681 12.23 -2.01 -18.38
CA LYS A 681 12.33 -0.67 -19.00
C LYS A 681 13.66 -0.04 -18.61
N LEU A 682 14.57 0.09 -19.57
CA LEU A 682 15.82 0.82 -19.41
C LEU A 682 15.72 2.18 -20.08
N GLU A 683 16.18 3.22 -19.42
CA GLU A 683 16.02 4.61 -19.86
C GLU A 683 17.34 5.37 -19.73
N ILE A 684 17.63 6.20 -20.74
CA ILE A 684 18.73 7.16 -20.71
C ILE A 684 18.29 8.47 -21.33
N ASP A 685 18.79 9.57 -20.79
CA ASP A 685 18.56 10.91 -21.29
C ASP A 685 19.87 11.58 -21.73
N ALA A 686 19.75 12.39 -22.79
CA ALA A 686 20.80 13.26 -23.30
C ALA A 686 20.53 14.69 -22.81
N ARG A 687 21.43 15.23 -22.00
CA ARG A 687 21.27 16.54 -21.36
C ARG A 687 22.22 17.59 -21.91
N THR A 688 21.86 18.85 -21.74
CA THR A 688 22.81 19.95 -21.94
C THR A 688 23.68 20.10 -20.69
N THR A 689 24.98 19.84 -20.83
CA THR A 689 25.97 20.06 -19.75
C THR A 689 26.58 21.46 -19.86
N LYS A 690 27.36 21.88 -18.86
CA LYS A 690 28.10 23.15 -18.89
C LYS A 690 29.16 23.21 -20.00
N LEU A 691 29.70 22.06 -20.42
CA LEU A 691 30.78 21.97 -21.41
C LEU A 691 30.26 21.76 -22.84
N GLY A 692 28.97 21.44 -22.99
CA GLY A 692 28.33 21.13 -24.26
C GLY A 692 27.14 20.18 -24.08
N PRO A 693 26.33 19.98 -25.13
CA PRO A 693 25.29 18.96 -25.13
C PRO A 693 25.90 17.54 -25.09
N GLU A 694 25.23 16.62 -24.42
CA GLU A 694 25.46 15.19 -24.62
C GLU A 694 24.82 14.76 -25.95
N GLU A 695 25.51 13.89 -26.67
CA GLU A 695 25.07 13.44 -27.99
C GLU A 695 24.85 11.92 -27.99
N ILE A 696 23.79 11.51 -28.69
CA ILE A 696 23.49 10.10 -28.95
C ILE A 696 24.08 9.76 -30.32
N THR A 697 25.05 8.86 -30.36
CA THR A 697 25.77 8.51 -31.59
C THR A 697 26.28 7.07 -31.54
N ARG A 698 26.47 6.48 -32.73
CA ARG A 698 27.15 5.20 -32.91
C ARG A 698 28.67 5.32 -32.72
N GLU A 699 29.24 6.51 -32.90
CA GLU A 699 30.69 6.76 -32.81
C GLU A 699 31.17 6.88 -31.36
N ILE A 700 31.31 5.74 -30.68
CA ILE A 700 31.71 5.68 -29.27
C ILE A 700 33.24 5.49 -29.17
N PRO A 701 33.97 6.27 -28.35
CA PRO A 701 35.42 6.10 -28.19
C PRO A 701 35.78 4.78 -27.51
N ASN A 702 36.87 4.15 -27.96
CA ASN A 702 37.47 2.94 -27.35
C ASN A 702 36.54 1.71 -27.27
N VAL A 703 35.51 1.64 -28.12
CA VAL A 703 34.61 0.50 -28.24
C VAL A 703 34.86 -0.23 -29.55
N SER A 704 34.87 -1.57 -29.51
CA SER A 704 35.06 -2.41 -30.71
C SER A 704 33.82 -2.42 -31.62
N GLU A 705 34.01 -2.59 -32.93
CA GLU A 705 32.90 -2.71 -33.89
C GLU A 705 31.93 -3.85 -33.57
N ASP A 706 32.42 -4.97 -33.00
CA ASP A 706 31.57 -6.08 -32.59
C ASP A 706 30.58 -5.68 -31.48
N SER A 707 31.00 -4.82 -30.54
CA SER A 707 30.12 -4.29 -29.49
C SER A 707 29.04 -3.34 -30.05
N LEU A 708 29.25 -2.77 -31.24
CA LEU A 708 28.33 -1.85 -31.91
C LEU A 708 27.39 -2.55 -32.90
N ARG A 709 27.47 -3.89 -33.04
CA ARG A 709 26.72 -4.66 -34.04
C ARG A 709 25.19 -4.50 -33.93
N HIS A 710 24.68 -4.33 -32.71
CA HIS A 710 23.24 -4.25 -32.44
C HIS A 710 22.68 -2.83 -32.63
N LEU A 711 23.54 -1.81 -32.67
CA LEU A 711 23.15 -0.42 -32.82
C LEU A 711 22.79 -0.11 -34.29
N ASP A 712 21.87 0.83 -34.48
CA ASP A 712 21.58 1.48 -35.75
C ASP A 712 22.59 2.61 -36.06
N GLU A 713 22.33 3.37 -37.11
CA GLU A 713 23.17 4.51 -37.53
C GLU A 713 23.17 5.66 -36.51
N ARG A 714 22.11 5.79 -35.71
CA ARG A 714 21.97 6.80 -34.65
C ARG A 714 22.64 6.40 -33.35
N GLY A 715 23.09 5.16 -33.23
CA GLY A 715 23.65 4.61 -32.00
C GLY A 715 22.59 4.01 -31.05
N ILE A 716 21.40 3.65 -31.56
CA ILE A 716 20.31 3.08 -30.78
C ILE A 716 20.12 1.61 -31.16
N VAL A 717 19.87 0.74 -30.20
CA VAL A 717 19.64 -0.69 -30.45
C VAL A 717 18.42 -0.94 -31.35
N ARG A 718 18.55 -1.89 -32.28
CA ARG A 718 17.45 -2.28 -33.17
C ARG A 718 16.42 -3.16 -32.46
N VAL A 719 15.14 -2.89 -32.69
CA VAL A 719 14.05 -3.75 -32.22
C VAL A 719 14.23 -5.17 -32.79
N GLY A 720 14.11 -6.16 -31.91
CA GLY A 720 14.30 -7.57 -32.23
C GLY A 720 15.70 -8.12 -31.97
N ALA A 721 16.69 -7.27 -31.65
CA ALA A 721 18.03 -7.70 -31.26
C ALA A 721 18.00 -8.52 -29.96
N MET A 722 18.82 -9.57 -29.90
CA MET A 722 19.08 -10.34 -28.69
C MET A 722 20.30 -9.74 -28.01
N VAL A 723 20.13 -9.23 -26.79
CA VAL A 723 21.16 -8.55 -26.01
C VAL A 723 21.47 -9.31 -24.74
N GLN A 724 22.72 -9.25 -24.32
CA GLN A 724 23.25 -9.83 -23.08
C GLN A 724 23.78 -8.71 -22.17
N ALA A 725 24.15 -9.08 -20.93
CA ALA A 725 24.79 -8.15 -20.01
C ALA A 725 25.99 -7.45 -20.66
N ASP A 726 26.16 -6.16 -20.36
CA ASP A 726 27.19 -5.25 -20.90
C ASP A 726 27.06 -4.83 -22.37
N ASP A 727 26.13 -5.40 -23.15
CA ASP A 727 25.82 -4.92 -24.49
C ASP A 727 25.30 -3.47 -24.45
N ILE A 728 25.69 -2.68 -25.46
CA ILE A 728 25.30 -1.28 -25.58
C ILE A 728 23.90 -1.19 -26.18
N LEU A 729 22.99 -0.52 -25.48
CA LEU A 729 21.63 -0.24 -25.94
C LEU A 729 21.49 1.12 -26.60
N VAL A 730 22.17 2.12 -26.04
CA VAL A 730 22.17 3.49 -26.56
C VAL A 730 23.56 4.07 -26.38
N GLY A 731 24.23 4.35 -27.50
CA GLY A 731 25.50 5.05 -27.54
C GLY A 731 25.32 6.50 -27.12
N LYS A 732 25.91 6.89 -25.99
CA LYS A 732 25.88 8.26 -25.49
C LYS A 732 27.28 8.75 -25.16
N ILE A 733 27.65 9.90 -25.72
CA ILE A 733 28.91 10.58 -25.44
C ILE A 733 28.66 11.88 -24.68
N THR A 734 29.49 12.13 -23.66
CA THR A 734 29.44 13.36 -22.86
C THR A 734 30.72 14.14 -23.07
N PRO A 735 30.66 15.45 -23.40
CA PRO A 735 31.86 16.28 -23.53
C PRO A 735 32.59 16.36 -22.19
N LYS A 736 33.90 16.15 -22.23
CA LYS A 736 34.81 16.16 -21.09
C LYS A 736 35.75 17.34 -21.23
N GLY A 737 35.93 18.10 -20.15
CA GLY A 737 36.94 19.15 -20.12
C GLY A 737 38.35 18.56 -20.10
N GLU A 738 39.35 19.34 -20.53
CA GLU A 738 40.75 18.96 -20.40
C GLU A 738 41.12 18.87 -18.92
N SER A 739 41.27 17.64 -18.43
CA SER A 739 41.79 17.35 -17.10
C SER A 739 43.27 17.01 -17.19
N GLU A 740 44.09 17.42 -16.22
CA GLU A 740 45.45 16.90 -16.12
C GLU A 740 45.42 15.39 -15.89
N HIS A 741 45.92 14.66 -16.88
CA HIS A 741 46.05 13.21 -16.81
C HIS A 741 47.22 12.81 -15.90
N PRO A 742 47.12 11.66 -15.20
CA PRO A 742 48.25 11.08 -14.48
C PRO A 742 49.47 10.90 -15.41
N PRO A 743 50.71 11.03 -14.90
CA PRO A 743 51.92 10.83 -15.69
C PRO A 743 51.94 9.52 -16.49
N GLU A 744 51.37 8.46 -15.94
CA GLU A 744 51.25 7.13 -16.55
C GLU A 744 50.35 7.16 -17.80
N GLU A 745 49.20 7.83 -17.73
CA GLU A 745 48.29 7.98 -18.87
C GLU A 745 48.89 8.89 -19.94
N LYS A 746 49.59 9.97 -19.53
CA LYS A 746 50.34 10.84 -20.46
C LYS A 746 51.41 10.05 -21.22
N LEU A 747 52.14 9.18 -20.53
CA LEU A 747 53.15 8.31 -21.13
C LEU A 747 52.53 7.30 -22.10
N LEU A 748 51.45 6.62 -21.70
CA LEU A 748 50.75 5.66 -22.58
C LEU A 748 50.28 6.31 -23.88
N ARG A 749 49.69 7.50 -23.80
CA ARG A 749 49.28 8.25 -25.00
C ARG A 749 50.45 8.66 -25.88
N ALA A 750 51.58 9.06 -25.28
CA ALA A 750 52.79 9.38 -26.02
C ALA A 750 53.35 8.15 -26.76
N ILE A 751 53.27 6.95 -26.16
CA ILE A 751 53.70 5.69 -26.76
C ILE A 751 52.78 5.28 -27.92
N PHE A 752 51.46 5.34 -27.73
CA PHE A 752 50.48 4.88 -28.72
C PHE A 752 50.06 5.96 -29.74
N ALA A 753 50.61 7.17 -29.61
CA ALA A 753 50.24 8.35 -30.42
C ALA A 753 48.72 8.62 -30.44
N GLU A 754 48.00 8.21 -29.38
CA GLU A 754 46.57 8.41 -29.26
C GLU A 754 46.29 9.87 -28.90
N LYS A 755 45.54 10.56 -29.76
CA LYS A 755 45.07 11.91 -29.47
C LYS A 755 44.09 11.87 -28.30
N ALA A 756 44.19 12.88 -27.43
CA ALA A 756 43.15 13.13 -26.45
C ALA A 756 41.81 13.28 -27.18
N ARG A 757 40.82 12.48 -26.78
CA ARG A 757 39.44 12.65 -27.23
C ARG A 757 38.70 13.46 -26.17
N ASP A 758 38.00 14.49 -26.61
CA ASP A 758 37.30 15.45 -25.74
C ASP A 758 35.95 14.93 -25.22
N VAL A 759 35.69 13.62 -25.37
CA VAL A 759 34.40 13.00 -25.05
C VAL A 759 34.58 11.72 -24.25
N LYS A 760 33.65 11.45 -23.34
CA LYS A 760 33.59 10.24 -22.51
C LYS A 760 32.39 9.39 -22.91
N ASP A 761 32.58 8.06 -22.95
CA ASP A 761 31.48 7.09 -23.04
C ASP A 761 30.64 7.10 -21.74
N ASN A 762 29.37 7.47 -21.86
CA ASN A 762 28.35 7.37 -20.82
C ASN A 762 27.11 6.64 -21.39
N SER A 763 27.33 5.64 -22.25
CA SER A 763 26.29 4.88 -22.93
C SER A 763 25.43 4.04 -21.99
N LEU A 764 24.19 3.78 -22.39
CA LEU A 764 23.29 2.85 -21.72
C LEU A 764 23.70 1.43 -22.06
N ARG A 765 24.00 0.62 -21.04
CA ARG A 765 24.35 -0.80 -21.16
C ARG A 765 23.34 -1.67 -20.43
N VAL A 766 23.20 -2.92 -20.88
CA VAL A 766 22.36 -3.92 -20.19
C VAL A 766 22.98 -4.24 -18.82
N PRO A 767 22.23 -4.15 -17.71
CA PRO A 767 22.71 -4.50 -16.38
C PRO A 767 23.19 -5.96 -16.26
N HIS A 768 24.03 -6.24 -15.27
CA HIS A 768 24.47 -7.61 -14.99
C HIS A 768 23.29 -8.51 -14.59
N GLY A 769 23.26 -9.72 -15.16
CA GLY A 769 22.20 -10.71 -14.91
C GLY A 769 20.91 -10.49 -15.71
N GLU A 770 20.83 -9.38 -16.45
CA GLU A 770 19.72 -9.10 -17.37
C GLU A 770 20.11 -9.44 -18.82
N GLY A 771 19.10 -9.58 -19.67
CA GLY A 771 19.25 -9.90 -21.07
C GLY A 771 17.94 -10.39 -21.66
N GLY A 772 17.87 -10.41 -22.98
CA GLY A 772 16.65 -10.81 -23.66
C GLY A 772 16.52 -10.17 -25.03
N ARG A 773 15.28 -10.10 -25.51
CA ARG A 773 14.97 -9.53 -26.81
C ARG A 773 14.47 -8.10 -26.64
N VAL A 774 15.05 -7.17 -27.39
CA VAL A 774 14.51 -5.81 -27.47
C VAL A 774 13.15 -5.87 -28.17
N VAL A 775 12.08 -5.51 -27.46
CA VAL A 775 10.71 -5.56 -27.98
C VAL A 775 10.22 -4.23 -28.51
N ASP A 776 10.67 -3.13 -27.92
CA ASP A 776 10.25 -1.78 -28.30
C ASP A 776 11.32 -0.75 -27.92
N VAL A 777 11.39 0.33 -28.68
CA VAL A 777 12.28 1.48 -28.43
C VAL A 777 11.48 2.76 -28.66
N LYS A 778 11.36 3.57 -27.62
CA LYS A 778 10.65 4.86 -27.66
C LYS A 778 11.67 5.99 -27.57
N VAL A 779 11.59 6.94 -28.50
CA VAL A 779 12.46 8.12 -28.54
C VAL A 779 11.58 9.36 -28.41
N PHE A 780 11.81 10.12 -27.35
CA PHE A 780 11.13 11.38 -27.08
C PHE A 780 12.09 12.54 -27.28
N ASP A 781 11.63 13.59 -27.96
CA ASP A 781 12.47 14.70 -28.37
C ASP A 781 11.80 16.04 -28.09
N ARG A 782 12.51 16.94 -27.40
CA ARG A 782 12.00 18.28 -27.11
C ARG A 782 11.70 19.07 -28.38
N GLU A 783 12.46 18.86 -29.45
CA GLU A 783 12.24 19.56 -30.72
C GLU A 783 10.91 19.15 -31.40
N LYS A 784 10.42 17.95 -31.11
CA LYS A 784 9.13 17.43 -31.60
C LYS A 784 7.94 17.86 -30.76
N GLY A 785 8.17 18.61 -29.68
CA GLY A 785 7.13 19.07 -28.76
C GLY A 785 6.82 18.09 -27.61
N ASP A 786 7.66 17.06 -27.40
CA ASP A 786 7.50 16.16 -26.24
C ASP A 786 7.85 16.87 -24.92
N GLU A 787 7.07 16.60 -23.87
CA GLU A 787 7.30 17.12 -22.53
C GLU A 787 8.43 16.34 -21.84
N LEU A 788 9.64 16.88 -21.85
CA LEU A 788 10.82 16.28 -21.23
C LEU A 788 11.26 16.99 -19.94
N PRO A 789 11.94 16.28 -19.00
CA PRO A 789 12.54 16.88 -17.82
C PRO A 789 13.40 18.11 -18.14
N PRO A 790 13.45 19.13 -17.27
CA PRO A 790 14.25 20.33 -17.50
C PRO A 790 15.71 19.98 -17.82
N GLY A 791 16.23 20.49 -18.94
CA GLY A 791 17.61 20.26 -19.37
C GLY A 791 17.88 18.97 -20.16
N ALA A 792 16.92 18.04 -20.27
CA ALA A 792 17.00 16.89 -21.17
C ALA A 792 16.51 17.29 -22.58
N ASN A 793 17.28 16.97 -23.62
CA ASN A 793 16.93 17.26 -25.02
C ASN A 793 16.23 16.07 -25.67
N THR A 794 16.75 14.86 -25.41
CA THR A 794 16.22 13.61 -25.93
C THR A 794 16.19 12.57 -24.80
N VAL A 795 15.13 11.79 -24.72
CA VAL A 795 14.99 10.66 -23.81
C VAL A 795 14.72 9.40 -24.62
N ILE A 796 15.51 8.35 -24.40
CA ILE A 796 15.37 7.07 -25.07
C ILE A 796 15.03 6.00 -24.05
N ARG A 797 13.97 5.25 -24.33
CA ARG A 797 13.52 4.11 -23.53
C ARG A 797 13.61 2.85 -24.36
N VAL A 798 14.27 1.83 -23.81
CA VAL A 798 14.45 0.53 -24.43
C VAL A 798 13.73 -0.50 -23.57
N TYR A 799 12.82 -1.27 -24.18
CA TYR A 799 12.10 -2.33 -23.52
C TYR A 799 12.72 -3.68 -23.89
N ILE A 800 13.15 -4.44 -22.89
CA ILE A 800 13.77 -5.76 -23.05
C ILE A 800 12.84 -6.80 -22.46
N ALA A 801 12.40 -7.76 -23.29
CA ALA A 801 11.61 -8.88 -22.83
C ALA A 801 12.49 -10.12 -22.61
N GLN A 802 12.38 -10.70 -21.42
CA GLN A 802 13.06 -11.93 -21.02
C GLN A 802 12.05 -13.04 -20.77
N LYS A 803 12.32 -14.23 -21.33
CA LYS A 803 11.58 -15.45 -21.02
C LYS A 803 12.28 -16.16 -19.87
N ARG A 804 11.66 -16.17 -18.68
CA ARG A 804 12.23 -16.77 -17.46
C ARG A 804 11.61 -18.13 -17.18
N LYS A 805 12.38 -19.19 -17.46
CA LYS A 805 12.03 -20.58 -17.09
C LYS A 805 12.11 -20.77 -15.57
N ILE A 806 11.58 -21.89 -15.09
CA ILE A 806 11.72 -22.28 -13.68
C ILE A 806 13.15 -22.76 -13.40
N ARG A 807 13.73 -22.37 -12.26
CA ARG A 807 15.10 -22.72 -11.87
C ARG A 807 15.20 -23.15 -10.41
N VAL A 808 16.30 -23.83 -10.07
CA VAL A 808 16.68 -24.07 -8.68
C VAL A 808 16.85 -22.73 -7.96
N GLY A 809 16.22 -22.59 -6.79
CA GLY A 809 16.17 -21.33 -6.04
C GLY A 809 14.89 -20.52 -6.24
N ASP A 810 14.10 -20.79 -7.29
CA ASP A 810 12.80 -20.14 -7.45
C ASP A 810 11.81 -20.60 -6.38
N LYS A 811 10.95 -19.69 -5.95
CA LYS A 811 9.94 -19.96 -4.93
C LYS A 811 8.60 -20.36 -5.55
N MET A 812 8.07 -21.48 -5.11
CA MET A 812 6.73 -21.94 -5.45
C MET A 812 5.85 -22.02 -4.20
N ALA A 813 4.54 -22.00 -4.40
CA ALA A 813 3.57 -22.19 -3.33
C ALA A 813 2.28 -22.81 -3.85
N GLY A 814 1.54 -23.49 -2.98
CA GLY A 814 0.13 -23.81 -3.20
C GLY A 814 -0.78 -22.72 -2.63
N ARG A 815 -2.10 -22.92 -2.77
CA ARG A 815 -3.12 -22.00 -2.23
C ARG A 815 -3.28 -22.09 -0.71
N HIS A 816 -2.78 -23.16 -0.09
CA HIS A 816 -2.99 -23.51 1.31
C HIS A 816 -1.87 -23.04 2.26
N GLY A 817 -1.09 -22.03 1.87
CA GLY A 817 0.02 -21.52 2.68
C GLY A 817 1.24 -22.45 2.74
N ASN A 818 1.26 -23.52 1.94
CA ASN A 818 2.41 -24.37 1.67
C ASN A 818 3.33 -23.66 0.66
N LYS A 819 4.55 -23.35 1.08
CA LYS A 819 5.53 -22.61 0.28
C LYS A 819 6.88 -23.30 0.37
N GLY A 820 7.64 -23.22 -0.71
CA GLY A 820 8.93 -23.87 -0.79
C GLY A 820 9.83 -23.31 -1.86
N ILE A 821 11.10 -23.64 -1.76
CA ILE A 821 12.13 -23.28 -2.75
C ILE A 821 12.49 -24.54 -3.53
N ILE A 822 12.64 -24.42 -4.84
CA ILE A 822 13.09 -25.53 -5.66
C ILE A 822 14.54 -25.85 -5.31
N SER A 823 14.78 -27.05 -4.80
CA SER A 823 16.12 -27.53 -4.43
C SER A 823 16.80 -28.28 -5.57
N LYS A 824 16.03 -29.04 -6.35
CA LYS A 824 16.55 -29.88 -7.42
C LYS A 824 15.50 -30.04 -8.53
N ILE A 825 16.01 -30.05 -9.76
CA ILE A 825 15.28 -30.45 -10.96
C ILE A 825 15.84 -31.81 -11.37
N LEU A 826 15.00 -32.84 -11.41
CA LEU A 826 15.40 -34.19 -11.77
C LEU A 826 15.00 -34.54 -13.20
N PRO A 827 15.78 -35.36 -13.91
CA PRO A 827 15.32 -35.99 -15.15
C PRO A 827 13.98 -36.71 -14.94
N LYS A 828 13.13 -36.72 -15.97
CA LYS A 828 11.79 -37.32 -15.88
C LYS A 828 11.81 -38.82 -15.57
N GLU A 829 12.87 -39.51 -15.98
CA GLU A 829 13.12 -40.93 -15.76
C GLU A 829 13.48 -41.26 -14.31
N ASP A 830 14.07 -40.31 -13.57
CA ASP A 830 14.45 -40.47 -12.17
C ASP A 830 13.28 -40.21 -11.21
N MET A 831 12.20 -39.59 -11.71
CA MET A 831 11.04 -39.24 -10.90
C MET A 831 10.24 -40.48 -10.53
N PRO A 832 9.65 -40.53 -9.31
CA PRO A 832 8.61 -41.50 -9.02
C PRO A 832 7.52 -41.46 -10.09
N PHE A 833 7.06 -42.63 -10.53
CA PHE A 833 6.09 -42.71 -11.61
C PHE A 833 4.90 -43.62 -11.26
N LEU A 834 3.78 -43.29 -11.87
CA LEU A 834 2.54 -44.06 -11.80
C LEU A 834 2.68 -45.39 -12.57
N PRO A 835 1.88 -46.42 -12.27
CA PRO A 835 1.97 -47.73 -12.94
C PRO A 835 1.73 -47.68 -14.46
N ASP A 836 1.11 -46.63 -14.99
CA ASP A 836 0.92 -46.38 -16.41
C ASP A 836 2.15 -45.76 -17.11
N GLY A 837 3.24 -45.53 -16.35
CA GLY A 837 4.48 -44.90 -16.82
C GLY A 837 4.51 -43.38 -16.69
N THR A 838 3.45 -42.74 -16.18
CA THR A 838 3.39 -41.28 -16.03
C THR A 838 4.25 -40.82 -14.83
N PRO A 839 5.31 -40.04 -15.03
CA PRO A 839 6.11 -39.51 -13.91
C PRO A 839 5.36 -38.40 -13.17
N VAL A 840 5.59 -38.29 -11.86
CA VAL A 840 5.08 -37.16 -11.07
C VAL A 840 5.84 -35.89 -11.42
N ASP A 841 5.18 -34.74 -11.33
CA ASP A 841 5.77 -33.45 -11.67
C ASP A 841 6.50 -32.82 -10.50
N ILE A 842 5.94 -32.96 -9.30
CA ILE A 842 6.44 -32.35 -8.07
C ILE A 842 6.34 -33.36 -6.93
N VAL A 843 7.37 -33.42 -6.09
CA VAL A 843 7.34 -34.19 -4.85
C VAL A 843 7.39 -33.23 -3.65
N LEU A 844 6.37 -33.32 -2.79
CA LEU A 844 6.24 -32.52 -1.58
C LEU A 844 6.45 -33.38 -0.32
N ASN A 845 6.95 -32.75 0.73
CA ASN A 845 7.18 -33.42 2.00
C ASN A 845 5.87 -33.57 2.80
N PRO A 846 5.46 -34.80 3.18
CA PRO A 846 4.23 -35.00 3.95
C PRO A 846 4.32 -34.46 5.38
N LEU A 847 5.52 -34.33 5.96
CA LEU A 847 5.70 -33.89 7.36
C LEU A 847 5.26 -32.44 7.60
N GLY A 848 5.27 -31.62 6.54
CA GLY A 848 4.83 -30.24 6.60
C GLY A 848 3.31 -30.09 6.78
N VAL A 849 2.51 -31.11 6.47
CA VAL A 849 1.03 -30.99 6.48
C VAL A 849 0.47 -31.01 7.90
N PRO A 850 0.77 -32.02 8.76
CA PRO A 850 0.19 -32.08 10.11
C PRO A 850 0.71 -30.98 11.02
N SER A 851 1.99 -30.62 10.92
CA SER A 851 2.60 -29.58 11.76
C SER A 851 2.04 -28.18 11.50
N ARG A 852 1.49 -27.95 10.31
CA ARG A 852 0.96 -26.66 9.86
C ARG A 852 -0.56 -26.60 9.86
N MET A 853 -1.23 -27.72 10.09
CA MET A 853 -2.69 -27.84 10.11
C MET A 853 -3.34 -27.24 8.85
N ASN A 854 -2.76 -27.48 7.67
CA ASN A 854 -3.29 -27.07 6.37
C ASN A 854 -3.67 -28.30 5.53
N VAL A 855 -4.61 -29.07 6.08
CA VAL A 855 -5.07 -30.36 5.52
C VAL A 855 -5.86 -30.17 4.23
N GLY A 856 -6.38 -28.96 3.98
CA GLY A 856 -7.07 -28.62 2.73
C GLY A 856 -6.29 -28.99 1.47
N GLN A 857 -4.94 -28.92 1.48
CA GLN A 857 -4.12 -29.31 0.32
C GLN A 857 -4.23 -30.82 0.00
N THR A 858 -4.48 -31.65 1.02
CA THR A 858 -4.66 -33.09 0.85
C THR A 858 -6.01 -33.37 0.20
N TYR A 859 -7.06 -32.67 0.63
CA TYR A 859 -8.39 -32.76 -0.01
C TYR A 859 -8.37 -32.24 -1.45
N GLU A 860 -7.67 -31.14 -1.71
CA GLU A 860 -7.43 -30.64 -3.06
C GLU A 860 -6.75 -31.72 -3.93
N THR A 861 -5.74 -32.40 -3.38
CA THR A 861 -5.01 -33.46 -4.09
C THR A 861 -5.89 -34.68 -4.37
N LEU A 862 -6.72 -35.11 -3.41
CA LEU A 862 -7.67 -36.22 -3.62
C LEU A 862 -8.72 -35.89 -4.68
N LEU A 863 -9.29 -34.69 -4.65
CA LEU A 863 -10.25 -34.27 -5.66
C LEU A 863 -9.57 -34.06 -7.02
N GLY A 864 -8.32 -33.61 -7.02
CA GLY A 864 -7.48 -33.55 -8.20
C GLY A 864 -7.14 -34.93 -8.78
N LEU A 865 -7.01 -35.97 -7.96
CA LEU A 865 -6.90 -37.35 -8.42
C LEU A 865 -8.22 -37.79 -9.08
N ALA A 866 -9.37 -37.49 -8.48
CA ALA A 866 -10.67 -37.74 -9.12
C ALA A 866 -10.78 -37.00 -10.47
N ALA A 867 -10.30 -35.76 -10.57
CA ALA A 867 -10.25 -34.98 -11.81
C ALA A 867 -9.34 -35.64 -12.85
N TYR A 868 -8.17 -36.14 -12.44
CA TYR A 868 -7.25 -36.87 -13.32
C TYR A 868 -7.91 -38.13 -13.91
N LEU A 869 -8.67 -38.89 -13.11
CA LEU A 869 -9.36 -40.10 -13.56
C LEU A 869 -10.59 -39.80 -14.44
N THR A 870 -11.36 -38.77 -14.09
CA THR A 870 -12.66 -38.50 -14.73
C THR A 870 -12.58 -37.54 -15.91
N GLY A 871 -11.59 -36.62 -15.92
CA GLY A 871 -11.51 -35.46 -16.80
C GLY A 871 -12.41 -34.28 -16.40
N ASN A 872 -13.02 -34.33 -15.21
CA ASN A 872 -13.97 -33.32 -14.74
C ASN A 872 -13.26 -32.15 -14.04
N TYR A 873 -13.94 -31.01 -14.02
CA TYR A 873 -13.61 -29.86 -13.17
C TYR A 873 -14.54 -29.83 -11.98
N TYR A 874 -14.02 -29.47 -10.82
CA TYR A 874 -14.76 -29.45 -9.56
C TYR A 874 -14.80 -28.04 -8.97
N GLU A 875 -15.97 -27.64 -8.50
CA GLU A 875 -16.18 -26.39 -7.76
C GLU A 875 -16.47 -26.73 -6.30
N VAL A 876 -15.61 -26.26 -5.40
CA VAL A 876 -15.71 -26.45 -3.95
C VAL A 876 -15.95 -25.09 -3.30
N PRO A 877 -17.21 -24.74 -2.99
CA PRO A 877 -17.48 -23.50 -2.29
C PRO A 877 -16.87 -23.56 -0.88
N ALA A 878 -16.25 -22.47 -0.43
CA ALA A 878 -15.64 -22.39 0.91
C ALA A 878 -16.67 -22.64 2.03
N PHE A 879 -16.23 -23.25 3.12
CA PHE A 879 -17.06 -23.75 4.23
C PHE A 879 -18.08 -24.78 3.73
N ASP A 880 -17.66 -25.92 3.17
CA ASP A 880 -18.57 -26.92 2.60
C ASP A 880 -19.29 -27.80 3.65
N GLU A 881 -18.77 -27.89 4.88
CA GLU A 881 -19.31 -28.67 6.00
C GLU A 881 -20.65 -28.15 6.59
N ARG A 882 -21.35 -27.27 5.86
CA ARG A 882 -22.54 -26.48 6.27
C ARG A 882 -23.71 -27.31 6.81
N CYS A 883 -23.84 -28.57 6.41
CA CYS A 883 -25.07 -29.34 6.60
C CYS A 883 -25.08 -30.25 7.84
N GLY A 884 -24.11 -30.14 8.75
CA GLY A 884 -24.03 -31.03 9.91
C GLY A 884 -23.78 -32.50 9.56
N VAL A 885 -23.40 -32.78 8.31
CA VAL A 885 -22.92 -34.08 7.86
C VAL A 885 -21.46 -34.17 8.31
N THR A 886 -21.20 -34.99 9.32
CA THR A 886 -19.85 -35.28 9.79
C THR A 886 -18.99 -35.73 8.60
N GLU A 887 -17.82 -35.11 8.41
CA GLU A 887 -16.85 -35.46 7.36
C GLU A 887 -17.40 -35.30 5.91
N ALA A 888 -18.16 -34.22 5.65
CA ALA A 888 -18.72 -33.94 4.32
C ALA A 888 -17.66 -33.89 3.21
N SER A 889 -16.55 -33.16 3.41
CA SER A 889 -15.47 -33.04 2.42
C SER A 889 -14.78 -34.38 2.17
N LEU A 890 -14.54 -35.18 3.21
CA LEU A 890 -13.96 -36.50 3.09
C LEU A 890 -14.87 -37.43 2.28
N ASN A 891 -16.15 -37.51 2.66
CA ASN A 891 -17.13 -38.34 1.97
C ASN A 891 -17.31 -37.91 0.50
N ALA A 892 -17.40 -36.60 0.24
CA ALA A 892 -17.53 -36.07 -1.11
C ALA A 892 -16.30 -36.40 -1.98
N THR A 893 -15.09 -36.14 -1.46
CA THR A 893 -13.85 -36.42 -2.20
C THR A 893 -13.64 -37.92 -2.42
N SER A 894 -13.84 -38.75 -1.40
CA SER A 894 -13.74 -40.21 -1.53
C SER A 894 -14.76 -40.79 -2.52
N ASN A 895 -16.00 -40.28 -2.52
CA ASN A 895 -17.02 -40.72 -3.48
C ASN A 895 -16.64 -40.37 -4.93
N GLU A 896 -16.10 -39.16 -5.17
CA GLU A 896 -15.64 -38.75 -6.50
C GLU A 896 -14.41 -39.55 -6.97
N VAL A 897 -13.48 -39.85 -6.06
CA VAL A 897 -12.35 -40.75 -6.36
C VAL A 897 -12.87 -42.14 -6.73
N GLN A 898 -13.80 -42.70 -5.97
CA GLN A 898 -14.39 -44.01 -6.25
C GLN A 898 -15.09 -44.03 -7.62
N LYS A 899 -15.87 -43.01 -7.96
CA LYS A 899 -16.46 -42.85 -9.30
C LYS A 899 -15.40 -42.80 -10.40
N GLY A 900 -14.26 -42.15 -10.13
CA GLY A 900 -13.12 -42.13 -11.02
C GLY A 900 -12.53 -43.52 -11.26
N ILE A 901 -12.32 -44.28 -10.17
CA ILE A 901 -11.84 -45.68 -10.21
C ILE A 901 -12.80 -46.55 -11.01
N ASP A 902 -14.11 -46.47 -10.72
CA ASP A 902 -15.14 -47.25 -11.40
C ASP A 902 -15.20 -46.95 -12.91
N LYS A 903 -14.93 -45.69 -13.29
CA LYS A 903 -14.94 -45.24 -14.70
C LYS A 903 -13.69 -45.68 -15.48
N THR A 904 -12.50 -45.61 -14.88
CA THR A 904 -11.24 -45.95 -15.58
C THR A 904 -10.89 -47.43 -15.50
N GLY A 905 -11.32 -48.11 -14.43
CA GLY A 905 -10.93 -49.49 -14.13
C GLY A 905 -9.49 -49.64 -13.64
N TYR A 906 -8.87 -48.56 -13.14
CA TYR A 906 -7.51 -48.59 -12.61
C TYR A 906 -7.47 -49.26 -11.22
N ASP A 907 -6.84 -50.43 -11.14
CA ASP A 907 -6.70 -51.24 -9.93
C ASP A 907 -5.59 -50.76 -8.98
N TRP A 908 -4.73 -49.86 -9.46
CA TRP A 908 -3.60 -49.31 -8.72
C TRP A 908 -3.91 -48.08 -7.87
N VAL A 909 -5.14 -47.56 -7.95
CA VAL A 909 -5.66 -46.55 -7.04
C VAL A 909 -6.42 -47.25 -5.92
N ASN A 910 -5.93 -47.14 -4.69
CA ASN A 910 -6.59 -47.73 -3.54
C ASN A 910 -7.88 -46.96 -3.19
N THR A 911 -8.79 -47.62 -2.47
CA THR A 911 -10.05 -47.02 -1.97
C THR A 911 -9.83 -45.80 -1.06
N ASN A 912 -8.64 -45.67 -0.46
CA ASN A 912 -8.24 -44.52 0.34
C ASN A 912 -7.65 -43.35 -0.48
N GLY A 913 -7.68 -43.44 -1.82
CA GLY A 913 -7.16 -42.41 -2.73
C GLY A 913 -5.63 -42.34 -2.81
N LYS A 914 -4.91 -43.38 -2.36
CA LYS A 914 -3.46 -43.50 -2.51
C LYS A 914 -3.09 -44.40 -3.67
N VAL A 915 -1.91 -44.18 -4.23
CA VAL A 915 -1.41 -44.88 -5.40
C VAL A 915 -0.09 -45.58 -5.07
N THR A 916 0.08 -46.81 -5.58
CA THR A 916 1.39 -47.48 -5.56
C THR A 916 2.28 -46.87 -6.63
N LEU A 917 3.31 -46.13 -6.20
CA LEU A 917 4.32 -45.54 -7.08
C LEU A 917 5.51 -46.49 -7.26
N TYR A 918 6.27 -46.27 -8.33
CA TYR A 918 7.53 -46.94 -8.61
C TYR A 918 8.68 -45.94 -8.59
N ASP A 919 9.84 -46.35 -8.09
CA ASP A 919 11.06 -45.56 -8.13
C ASP A 919 11.62 -45.53 -9.56
N GLY A 920 11.76 -44.33 -10.13
CA GLY A 920 12.29 -44.13 -11.48
C GLY A 920 13.73 -44.64 -11.68
N ARG A 921 14.52 -44.71 -10.60
CA ARG A 921 15.93 -45.10 -10.67
C ARG A 921 16.15 -46.61 -10.66
N THR A 922 15.37 -47.32 -9.86
CA THR A 922 15.50 -48.77 -9.65
C THR A 922 14.43 -49.56 -10.41
N GLY A 923 13.27 -48.97 -10.64
CA GLY A 923 12.08 -49.62 -11.18
C GLY A 923 11.28 -50.41 -10.13
N GLU A 924 11.70 -50.41 -8.86
CA GLU A 924 11.01 -51.13 -7.78
C GLU A 924 9.81 -50.33 -7.25
N PRO A 925 8.69 -50.99 -6.88
CA PRO A 925 7.58 -50.33 -6.23
C PRO A 925 7.94 -49.88 -4.81
N PHE A 926 7.42 -48.73 -4.38
CA PHE A 926 7.57 -48.30 -2.98
C PHE A 926 6.76 -49.19 -2.03
N ASP A 927 7.29 -49.43 -0.82
CA ASP A 927 6.66 -50.30 0.19
C ASP A 927 5.24 -49.91 0.58
N ASN A 928 4.95 -48.60 0.60
CA ASN A 928 3.67 -48.05 1.00
C ASN A 928 3.07 -47.17 -0.11
N PRO A 929 1.75 -47.22 -0.33
CA PRO A 929 1.10 -46.36 -1.30
C PRO A 929 1.17 -44.89 -0.86
N VAL A 930 1.34 -44.01 -1.83
CA VAL A 930 1.60 -42.58 -1.66
C VAL A 930 0.36 -41.78 -2.06
N SER A 931 0.09 -40.67 -1.39
CA SER A 931 -0.96 -39.75 -1.81
C SER A 931 -0.50 -38.99 -3.06
N VAL A 932 -1.21 -39.18 -4.16
CA VAL A 932 -0.89 -38.60 -5.47
C VAL A 932 -2.15 -37.98 -6.08
N GLY A 933 -2.02 -36.83 -6.73
CA GLY A 933 -3.13 -36.19 -7.43
C GLY A 933 -2.73 -34.86 -8.06
N LEU A 934 -3.65 -34.27 -8.84
CA LEU A 934 -3.44 -32.94 -9.39
C LEU A 934 -3.60 -31.88 -8.29
N ALA A 935 -2.58 -31.05 -8.08
CA ALA A 935 -2.67 -29.90 -7.20
C ALA A 935 -2.40 -28.61 -7.99
N TYR A 936 -3.01 -27.50 -7.57
CA TYR A 936 -2.81 -26.21 -8.21
C TYR A 936 -1.66 -25.44 -7.55
N ILE A 937 -0.50 -25.47 -8.20
CA ILE A 937 0.74 -24.87 -7.70
C ILE A 937 1.08 -23.58 -8.48
N LEU A 938 1.53 -22.57 -7.76
CA LEU A 938 1.82 -21.22 -8.22
C LEU A 938 3.33 -20.97 -8.24
N LYS A 939 3.81 -20.26 -9.28
CA LYS A 939 5.15 -19.66 -9.32
C LYS A 939 5.08 -18.25 -8.75
N LEU A 940 5.83 -17.96 -7.70
CA LEU A 940 5.83 -16.63 -7.08
C LEU A 940 6.88 -15.71 -7.73
N VAL A 941 6.69 -14.40 -7.59
CA VAL A 941 7.62 -13.35 -8.10
C VAL A 941 8.99 -13.34 -7.40
N HIS A 942 9.21 -14.23 -6.44
CA HIS A 942 10.48 -14.40 -5.75
C HIS A 942 11.40 -15.32 -6.55
N LEU A 943 11.99 -14.79 -7.61
CA LEU A 943 12.88 -15.53 -8.50
C LEU A 943 14.33 -15.46 -8.03
N VAL A 944 15.11 -16.50 -8.32
CA VAL A 944 16.53 -16.55 -7.96
C VAL A 944 17.34 -15.49 -8.71
N ASP A 945 17.04 -15.27 -9.99
CA ASP A 945 17.76 -14.30 -10.84
C ASP A 945 17.63 -12.85 -10.31
N ASP A 946 16.52 -12.55 -9.63
CA ASP A 946 16.29 -11.24 -9.01
C ASP A 946 17.03 -11.08 -7.68
N LYS A 947 17.28 -12.18 -6.97
CA LYS A 947 17.87 -12.18 -5.62
C LYS A 947 19.36 -12.47 -5.58
N ILE A 948 19.88 -13.20 -6.56
CA ILE A 948 21.31 -13.47 -6.65
C ILE A 948 22.05 -12.15 -6.85
N HIS A 949 23.02 -11.91 -5.97
CA HIS A 949 23.83 -10.70 -5.99
C HIS A 949 25.21 -11.00 -5.42
N ALA A 950 26.24 -10.61 -6.16
CA ALA A 950 27.63 -10.77 -5.76
C ALA A 950 28.40 -9.50 -6.13
N ARG A 951 29.40 -9.19 -5.31
CA ARG A 951 30.27 -8.03 -5.49
C ARG A 951 31.69 -8.39 -5.08
N SER A 952 32.65 -8.11 -5.95
CA SER A 952 34.07 -8.07 -5.60
C SER A 952 34.47 -6.65 -5.19
N THR A 953 34.48 -5.74 -6.16
CA THR A 953 34.66 -4.29 -5.98
C THR A 953 33.46 -3.56 -6.60
N GLY A 954 33.31 -2.26 -6.37
CA GLY A 954 32.17 -1.51 -6.90
C GLY A 954 32.15 -0.07 -6.42
N PRO A 955 31.04 0.64 -6.59
CA PRO A 955 30.92 2.01 -6.15
C PRO A 955 30.89 2.12 -4.63
N TYR A 956 31.37 3.27 -4.14
CA TYR A 956 31.48 3.62 -2.72
C TYR A 956 30.72 4.92 -2.45
N SER A 957 30.25 5.07 -1.22
CA SER A 957 29.66 6.31 -0.71
C SER A 957 30.69 7.43 -0.72
N LEU A 958 30.30 8.61 -1.18
CA LEU A 958 31.18 9.78 -1.20
C LEU A 958 31.55 10.26 0.21
N VAL A 959 30.61 10.12 1.16
CA VAL A 959 30.78 10.62 2.53
C VAL A 959 31.51 9.59 3.40
N THR A 960 30.96 8.38 3.50
CA THR A 960 31.47 7.37 4.44
C THR A 960 32.56 6.49 3.83
N GLN A 961 32.82 6.58 2.52
CA GLN A 961 33.73 5.70 1.78
C GLN A 961 33.42 4.20 1.86
N GLN A 962 32.27 3.82 2.42
CA GLN A 962 31.79 2.44 2.48
C GLN A 962 31.20 1.99 1.15
N PRO A 963 31.20 0.68 0.84
CA PRO A 963 30.44 0.11 -0.27
C PRO A 963 28.99 0.63 -0.29
N LEU A 964 28.49 1.02 -1.46
CA LEU A 964 27.06 1.35 -1.61
C LEU A 964 26.19 0.13 -1.23
N GLY A 965 24.91 0.36 -0.90
CA GLY A 965 23.97 -0.70 -0.56
C GLY A 965 23.05 -1.07 -1.73
N GLY A 966 22.65 -2.34 -1.80
CA GLY A 966 21.60 -2.81 -2.71
C GLY A 966 22.08 -3.25 -4.10
N LYS A 967 21.36 -4.21 -4.70
CA LYS A 967 21.69 -4.85 -5.99
C LYS A 967 21.79 -3.85 -7.14
N ALA A 968 20.84 -2.92 -7.24
CA ALA A 968 20.76 -1.94 -8.33
C ALA A 968 21.98 -1.02 -8.42
N GLN A 969 22.69 -0.79 -7.29
CA GLN A 969 23.90 0.03 -7.24
C GLN A 969 25.18 -0.81 -7.27
N PHE A 970 25.07 -2.12 -7.52
CA PHE A 970 26.16 -3.07 -7.35
C PHE A 970 26.77 -3.00 -5.93
N GLY A 971 25.89 -2.95 -4.93
CA GLY A 971 26.22 -2.68 -3.54
C GLY A 971 26.85 -3.86 -2.79
N GLY A 972 27.46 -3.59 -1.64
CA GLY A 972 27.97 -4.62 -0.72
C GLY A 972 26.88 -5.20 0.20
N GLN A 973 27.19 -6.31 0.85
CA GLN A 973 26.37 -6.87 1.93
C GLN A 973 26.67 -6.12 3.24
N ARG A 974 25.64 -5.93 4.07
CA ARG A 974 25.81 -5.29 5.37
C ARG A 974 26.31 -6.31 6.39
N PHE A 975 27.55 -6.16 6.82
CA PHE A 975 28.09 -6.85 7.99
C PHE A 975 27.70 -6.04 9.23
N GLY A 976 26.69 -6.51 9.97
CA GLY A 976 26.05 -5.78 11.06
C GLY A 976 26.66 -6.08 12.43
N GLU A 977 26.05 -5.49 13.45
CA GLU A 977 26.49 -5.59 14.84
C GLU A 977 26.44 -7.04 15.37
N MET A 978 25.36 -7.78 15.07
CA MET A 978 25.24 -9.17 15.51
C MET A 978 26.29 -10.08 14.85
N GLU A 979 26.64 -9.81 13.58
CA GLU A 979 27.71 -10.55 12.90
C GLU A 979 29.09 -10.23 13.47
N VAL A 980 29.32 -8.99 13.92
CA VAL A 980 30.53 -8.60 14.66
C VAL A 980 30.65 -9.43 15.95
N TRP A 981 29.58 -9.48 16.77
CA TRP A 981 29.58 -10.26 18.01
C TRP A 981 29.86 -11.74 17.76
N ALA A 982 29.35 -12.29 16.65
CA ALA A 982 29.65 -13.67 16.28
C ALA A 982 31.15 -13.89 16.05
N LEU A 983 31.83 -13.01 15.31
CA LEU A 983 33.27 -13.13 15.09
C LEU A 983 34.09 -12.88 16.36
N GLU A 984 33.65 -11.97 17.23
CA GLU A 984 34.25 -11.75 18.54
C GLU A 984 34.16 -13.01 19.42
N ALA A 985 32.99 -13.67 19.43
CA ALA A 985 32.78 -14.91 20.18
C ALA A 985 33.66 -16.07 19.67
N TYR A 986 33.92 -16.14 18.36
CA TYR A 986 34.89 -17.09 17.79
C TYR A 986 36.35 -16.71 18.05
N GLY A 987 36.64 -15.49 18.52
CA GLY A 987 38.00 -14.97 18.62
C GLY A 987 38.65 -14.69 17.25
N ALA A 988 37.85 -14.51 16.19
CA ALA A 988 38.31 -14.30 14.82
C ALA A 988 38.74 -12.84 14.57
N ALA A 989 39.68 -12.34 15.37
CA ALA A 989 40.08 -10.93 15.39
C ALA A 989 40.60 -10.41 14.04
N TYR A 990 41.37 -11.20 13.30
CA TYR A 990 41.89 -10.81 11.98
C TYR A 990 40.79 -10.69 10.93
N THR A 991 39.86 -11.66 10.90
CA THR A 991 38.71 -11.61 9.98
C THR A 991 37.84 -10.41 10.28
N LEU A 992 37.58 -10.15 11.57
CA LEU A 992 36.81 -8.98 11.99
C LEU A 992 37.51 -7.68 11.58
N GLN A 993 38.81 -7.56 11.85
CA GLN A 993 39.59 -6.39 11.47
C GLN A 993 39.55 -6.17 9.95
N GLU A 994 39.71 -7.23 9.15
CA GLU A 994 39.64 -7.17 7.69
C GLU A 994 38.27 -6.68 7.19
N MET A 995 37.18 -7.23 7.73
CA MET A 995 35.81 -6.86 7.36
C MET A 995 35.49 -5.40 7.66
N LEU A 996 35.98 -4.88 8.80
CA LEU A 996 35.74 -3.50 9.23
C LEU A 996 36.69 -2.47 8.60
N THR A 997 37.70 -2.89 7.84
CA THR A 997 38.74 -1.99 7.28
C THR A 997 38.85 -2.14 5.76
N ILE A 998 39.73 -3.03 5.28
CA ILE A 998 40.12 -3.15 3.88
C ILE A 998 38.98 -3.62 2.96
N LYS A 999 37.96 -4.28 3.51
CA LYS A 999 36.73 -4.66 2.78
C LYS A 999 35.63 -3.61 2.87
N SER A 1000 35.82 -2.56 3.66
CA SER A 1000 34.85 -1.50 3.91
C SER A 1000 35.41 -0.15 3.46
N ASP A 1001 35.97 0.65 4.37
CA ASP A 1001 36.23 2.07 4.24
C ASP A 1001 37.70 2.47 4.47
N ASP A 1002 38.63 1.51 4.55
CA ASP A 1002 40.06 1.81 4.41
C ASP A 1002 40.39 2.07 2.93
N VAL A 1003 40.34 3.35 2.53
CA VAL A 1003 40.51 3.80 1.14
C VAL A 1003 41.84 3.38 0.53
N ASN A 1004 42.92 3.47 1.29
CA ASN A 1004 44.25 3.12 0.83
C ASN A 1004 44.52 1.62 0.99
N GLY A 1005 44.01 1.02 2.07
CA GLY A 1005 44.14 -0.41 2.32
C GLY A 1005 43.42 -1.28 1.29
N ARG A 1006 42.23 -0.89 0.83
CA ARG A 1006 41.48 -1.66 -0.17
C ARG A 1006 42.20 -1.74 -1.52
N SER A 1007 42.79 -0.64 -2.00
CA SER A 1007 43.53 -0.60 -3.26
C SER A 1007 44.80 -1.46 -3.18
N ARG A 1008 45.53 -1.36 -2.06
CA ARG A 1008 46.72 -2.19 -1.80
C ARG A 1008 46.37 -3.66 -1.65
N ALA A 1009 45.25 -3.97 -1.00
CA ALA A 1009 44.75 -5.34 -0.87
C ALA A 1009 44.41 -5.93 -2.24
N TYR A 1010 43.72 -5.18 -3.09
CA TYR A 1010 43.41 -5.60 -4.46
C TYR A 1010 44.68 -5.85 -5.28
N GLU A 1011 45.65 -4.92 -5.23
CA GLU A 1011 46.93 -5.06 -5.90
C GLU A 1011 47.71 -6.29 -5.42
N ALA A 1012 47.78 -6.50 -4.10
CA ALA A 1012 48.44 -7.67 -3.51
C ALA A 1012 47.79 -8.98 -3.96
N ILE A 1013 46.46 -9.05 -4.03
CA ILE A 1013 45.73 -10.23 -4.53
C ILE A 1013 46.08 -10.50 -5.99
N VAL A 1014 46.09 -9.46 -6.85
CA VAL A 1014 46.43 -9.59 -8.27
C VAL A 1014 47.88 -10.04 -8.47
N LYS A 1015 48.80 -9.57 -7.62
CA LYS A 1015 50.22 -9.96 -7.64
C LYS A 1015 50.51 -11.31 -6.98
N GLY A 1016 49.56 -11.88 -6.23
CA GLY A 1016 49.79 -13.07 -5.41
C GLY A 1016 50.67 -12.80 -4.18
N GLU A 1017 50.71 -11.56 -3.70
CA GLU A 1017 51.45 -11.15 -2.51
C GLU A 1017 50.56 -11.23 -1.24
N ASN A 1018 51.20 -11.24 -0.07
CA ASN A 1018 50.47 -11.22 1.20
C ASN A 1018 49.78 -9.86 1.43
N LEU A 1019 48.61 -9.91 2.08
CA LEU A 1019 47.88 -8.71 2.47
C LEU A 1019 48.70 -7.88 3.47
N GLN A 1020 48.71 -6.57 3.24
CA GLN A 1020 49.36 -5.62 4.14
C GLN A 1020 48.50 -5.35 5.38
N ARG A 1021 49.10 -4.75 6.41
CA ARG A 1021 48.37 -4.38 7.62
C ARG A 1021 47.28 -3.33 7.30
N PRO A 1022 46.05 -3.54 7.78
CA PRO A 1022 44.98 -2.55 7.64
C PRO A 1022 45.33 -1.20 8.25
N GLY A 1023 44.84 -0.15 7.63
CA GLY A 1023 44.89 1.23 8.11
C GLY A 1023 43.74 1.59 9.03
N ILE A 1024 43.50 2.90 9.17
CA ILE A 1024 42.42 3.46 9.99
C ILE A 1024 41.17 3.62 9.12
N PRO A 1025 40.00 3.12 9.54
CA PRO A 1025 38.72 3.34 8.85
C PRO A 1025 38.43 4.82 8.61
N GLU A 1026 37.90 5.16 7.44
CA GLU A 1026 37.52 6.54 7.13
C GLU A 1026 36.34 7.01 8.00
N SER A 1027 35.40 6.12 8.36
CA SER A 1027 34.29 6.47 9.25
C SER A 1027 34.75 6.98 10.62
N PHE A 1028 35.87 6.46 11.13
CA PHE A 1028 36.47 6.92 12.37
C PHE A 1028 37.05 8.34 12.24
N LYS A 1029 37.69 8.65 11.11
CA LYS A 1029 38.18 10.01 10.84
C LYS A 1029 37.01 11.00 10.74
N VAL A 1030 35.93 10.61 10.05
CA VAL A 1030 34.71 11.43 9.95
C VAL A 1030 34.12 11.70 11.33
N LEU A 1031 34.00 10.68 12.18
CA LEU A 1031 33.52 10.84 13.56
C LEU A 1031 34.35 11.85 14.36
N VAL A 1032 35.68 11.77 14.29
CA VAL A 1032 36.55 12.73 14.99
C VAL A 1032 36.30 14.16 14.50
N ARG A 1033 36.08 14.36 13.19
CA ARG A 1033 35.76 15.67 12.63
C ARG A 1033 34.38 16.17 13.02
N GLU A 1034 33.38 15.30 13.08
CA GLU A 1034 32.04 15.65 13.55
C GLU A 1034 32.07 16.10 15.01
N LEU A 1035 32.81 15.41 15.87
CA LEU A 1035 32.99 15.78 17.27
C LEU A 1035 33.76 17.12 17.41
N GLN A 1036 34.80 17.35 16.61
CA GLN A 1036 35.48 18.65 16.54
C GLN A 1036 34.55 19.77 16.08
N SER A 1037 33.64 19.50 15.15
CA SER A 1037 32.71 20.50 14.62
C SER A 1037 31.69 21.02 15.65
N ILE A 1038 31.39 20.22 16.68
CA ILE A 1038 30.51 20.61 17.80
C ILE A 1038 31.28 21.24 18.97
N GLY A 1039 32.57 21.55 18.79
CA GLY A 1039 33.42 22.22 19.78
C GLY A 1039 34.11 21.28 20.78
N LEU A 1040 34.20 19.98 20.48
CA LEU A 1040 34.98 19.03 21.30
C LEU A 1040 36.39 18.85 20.71
N ASP A 1041 37.42 19.29 21.42
CA ASP A 1041 38.81 19.11 20.99
C ASP A 1041 39.28 17.66 21.21
N ILE A 1042 39.17 16.83 20.16
CA ILE A 1042 39.56 15.42 20.17
C ILE A 1042 40.83 15.24 19.35
N THR A 1043 41.87 14.73 19.99
CA THR A 1043 43.17 14.45 19.38
C THR A 1043 43.58 13.00 19.64
N VAL A 1044 44.30 12.39 18.70
CA VAL A 1044 44.84 11.02 18.87
C VAL A 1044 46.30 11.14 19.26
N ALA A 1045 46.69 10.52 20.37
CA ALA A 1045 48.06 10.57 20.86
C ALA A 1045 48.74 9.20 20.85
N LYS A 1046 50.04 9.19 20.54
CA LYS A 1046 50.90 8.02 20.83
C LYS A 1046 51.14 7.90 22.33
N ARG A 1047 51.52 6.70 22.78
CA ARG A 1047 51.99 6.44 24.14
C ARG A 1047 53.22 7.33 24.41
N GLY A 1048 53.02 8.42 25.16
CA GLY A 1048 54.01 9.50 25.33
C GLY A 1048 53.46 10.94 25.15
N GLY A 1049 52.17 11.12 24.78
CA GLY A 1049 51.52 12.44 24.75
C GLY A 1049 51.75 13.26 23.48
N PHE A 1050 52.30 12.65 22.44
CA PHE A 1050 52.51 13.27 21.13
C PHE A 1050 51.27 13.10 20.25
N GLU A 1051 50.75 14.21 19.78
CA GLU A 1051 49.60 14.24 18.87
C GLU A 1051 49.96 13.64 17.50
N VAL A 1052 49.02 12.86 16.97
CA VAL A 1052 49.08 12.19 15.67
C VAL A 1052 48.04 12.81 14.76
N ASP A 1053 48.51 13.33 13.62
CA ASP A 1053 47.63 13.84 12.58
C ASP A 1053 47.01 12.67 11.80
N LEU A 1054 45.73 12.41 12.04
CA LEU A 1054 44.93 11.36 11.38
C LEU A 1054 44.73 11.60 9.87
N MET A 1055 45.05 12.80 9.36
CA MET A 1055 44.88 13.16 7.95
C MET A 1055 46.12 12.93 7.10
N SER A 1056 47.28 12.67 7.73
CA SER A 1056 48.50 12.35 7.00
C SER A 1056 48.48 10.90 6.52
N ASP A 1057 48.90 10.65 5.28
CA ASP A 1057 48.95 9.30 4.73
C ASP A 1057 49.79 8.38 5.63
N THR A 1058 49.38 7.11 5.80
CA THR A 1058 50.06 6.18 6.72
C THR A 1058 51.57 6.00 6.46
N ASP A 1059 52.04 6.28 5.25
CA ASP A 1059 53.47 6.29 4.91
C ASP A 1059 54.17 7.63 5.22
N GLU A 1060 53.45 8.76 5.21
CA GLU A 1060 53.92 10.05 5.73
C GLU A 1060 53.88 10.11 7.27
N MET A 1061 52.96 9.40 7.92
CA MET A 1061 52.90 9.25 9.39
C MET A 1061 54.18 8.65 9.99
N LYS A 1062 54.95 7.89 9.19
CA LYS A 1062 56.27 7.36 9.60
C LYS A 1062 57.40 8.41 9.49
N ARG A 1063 57.19 9.48 8.70
CA ARG A 1063 58.18 10.52 8.39
C ARG A 1063 57.87 11.88 9.02
N ALA A 1064 56.65 12.10 9.51
CA ALA A 1064 56.24 13.38 10.08
C ALA A 1064 56.89 13.66 11.45
N VAL A 1065 57.44 14.87 11.59
CA VAL A 1065 57.91 15.44 12.87
C VAL A 1065 56.68 15.77 13.72
N PRO A 1066 56.65 15.43 15.02
CA PRO A 1066 55.50 15.71 15.89
C PRO A 1066 55.20 17.21 15.96
N LYS A 1067 53.94 17.59 15.77
CA LYS A 1067 53.53 19.01 15.71
C LYS A 1067 53.36 19.65 17.09
N ARG A 1068 52.91 18.93 18.13
CA ARG A 1068 52.64 19.47 19.49
C ARG A 1068 52.67 18.40 20.58
N THR A 1069 53.01 18.80 21.81
CA THR A 1069 52.88 17.99 23.03
C THR A 1069 51.61 18.41 23.79
N LEU A 1070 50.81 17.45 24.29
CA LEU A 1070 49.55 17.74 25.01
C LEU A 1070 49.72 18.68 26.21
N SER A 1071 50.92 18.72 26.81
CA SER A 1071 51.28 19.68 27.87
C SER A 1071 51.28 21.15 27.44
N ASP A 1072 51.35 21.43 26.14
CA ASP A 1072 51.45 22.79 25.62
C ASP A 1072 50.06 23.48 25.58
N ILE A 1073 48.97 22.71 25.53
CA ILE A 1073 47.58 23.20 25.42
C ILE A 1073 47.08 23.80 26.75
N ASP A 1074 47.50 23.22 27.88
CA ASP A 1074 47.20 23.77 29.21
C ASP A 1074 47.85 25.16 29.42
N SER A 1075 48.92 25.48 28.68
CA SER A 1075 49.65 26.74 28.83
C SER A 1075 49.06 27.91 28.02
N GLU A 1076 48.41 27.64 26.88
CA GLU A 1076 47.80 28.68 26.02
C GLU A 1076 46.38 29.08 26.47
N LEU A 1077 45.58 28.14 27.01
CA LEU A 1077 44.22 28.43 27.50
C LEU A 1077 44.19 29.24 28.80
N LEU A 1078 45.29 29.24 29.57
CA LEU A 1078 45.41 30.01 30.82
C LEU A 1078 45.77 31.50 30.62
N ASN A 1079 46.01 31.97 29.39
CA ASN A 1079 46.45 33.35 29.12
C ASN A 1079 45.40 34.29 28.50
N ILE A 1080 44.13 33.88 28.41
CA ILE A 1080 43.06 34.76 27.94
C ILE A 1080 42.29 35.35 29.15
N ASN A 1081 42.88 36.39 29.76
CA ASN A 1081 42.23 37.23 30.77
C ASN A 1081 41.18 38.16 30.09
N PHE A 1082 39.90 37.80 30.11
CA PHE A 1082 38.81 38.65 29.58
C PHE A 1082 38.04 39.47 30.63
N PHE A 1083 38.38 39.40 31.93
CA PHE A 1083 37.75 40.23 32.94
C PHE A 1083 38.77 40.94 33.83
N GLN A 1084 39.31 42.05 33.33
CA GLN A 1084 39.77 43.14 34.18
C GLN A 1084 38.54 43.88 34.72
N THR A 1085 38.19 43.67 35.98
CA THR A 1085 37.37 44.62 36.77
C THR A 1085 38.30 45.59 37.50
N PRO A 1086 38.08 46.92 37.40
CA PRO A 1086 38.93 47.91 38.04
C PRO A 1086 38.56 48.10 39.52
N GLY A 1087 39.57 48.00 40.38
CA GLY A 1087 39.78 48.77 41.63
C GLY A 1087 38.73 48.72 42.74
N SER A 1088 39.12 48.20 43.92
CA SER A 1088 39.44 49.07 45.07
C SER A 1088 40.01 48.28 46.28
N ILE A 1089 41.25 48.64 46.62
CA ILE A 1089 41.84 48.77 47.96
C ILE A 1089 42.27 47.49 48.69
N SER A 1090 43.60 47.33 48.71
CA SER A 1090 44.42 46.57 49.64
C SER A 1090 44.33 47.12 51.07
N SER A 1091 44.23 46.22 52.04
CA SER A 1091 45.10 46.23 53.20
C SER A 1091 46.32 45.37 52.87
N ASP A 1092 47.48 46.02 52.95
CA ASP A 1092 48.90 45.61 52.87
C ASP A 1092 49.46 45.00 51.58
#